data_AF-A0AAD2CLC6-F1
#
_entry.id   AF-A0AAD2CLC6-F1
#
_cell.length_a   1.000
_cell.length_b   1.000
_cell.length_c   1.000
_cell.angle_alpha   90.00
_cell.angle_beta   90.00
_cell.angle_gamma   90.00
#
_symmetry.space_group_name_H-M   'P 1'
#
loop_
_entity.id
_entity.type
_entity.pdbx_description
1 polymer ?
#
loop_
_entity_poly.entity_id
_entity_poly.type
_entity_poly.pdbx_seq_one_letter_code
_entity_poly.pdbx_strand_id
1 'polypeptide(L)'
;MDQLTTGEQQEIVKRLQNQLNFNREHPFGVSLLALDNQYNRRLFPNGPFGTIDVAESDCLHGSCPHYSKQADVKLENARKTPIHILIPAFRDKLCSRTLHYAFTQAENPSRLFIRVIDQVQPRSDLEDDAGCWELYCEKHNRNCKEYGSQVRIVKIDSAQSMGPTYARSKLSAMVHWDYIYRNESDEIDLQPVNEQDFCMNIHSRMNFSKRFDTRLIEMHHRTKNDYGVLSTHVTGMESNDQDGRIVPNMCTVAFTESIHHWGTKQCSFLTRPKLTNAMWGAGLSFQRCHGELVVPTDPFLDNAFDGEEVSRGIRFFTHGYDMYTPDIVLVSHDYSTDAENLVMGVKPRHDEDDSEEEDEEKDLSLGKSAWKWVEEIEKSRLGLAVFGTDRVNMLLGIGSHHNNTEQERKELDLIRNSRFGLGTKRTMDQVREFTGIDLLNKKMECNKCGNNYWVPFEESPNYGVQELLERGNIGKAQRQKTDVVVEEPNREGQREQKIEQFQGLVQGIMGNDGAIQTECTSEFRRLLSIEKNPPIQQVIDAGVVPRFVEFLQRDDSPALQFEAAWALTNIASGTRKHTKLVTEVGAVPIFVRLLTSPNADVREQAVWALGNIAGDSPPYRDFVLQAGAMEPLLQQLHQKSNLSMLRNAIWALSNFCRGKPQPDFEIVRPALPILSQLMFSGDEEVLTDTCWALAYLSGGPNDKIQAVIDAGVVRRLVELLLHPSPSVQRPALCTVGNIATGNETQNQLIINDDVLPNLLALLSSPKTKIRREACWALSNILAGNQEQIQAVIESNIIPPLIQLLTNGEFEIRKEAAWAISNASSGGNSQQIKFLVQQGCIRPLCDLLTVNDPKLVTTLLEGLENILKAGEEEANASNGQNQMAVLISEAEGLKKIEDLRQRSNDDIYEKCIEIMETYFGVKEEEETNSLAPNTREPRSAL
;
A
#
# COMPACT_ATOMS: atom_id res chain seq x y z
N MET A 1 22.82 -23.77 13.42
CA MET A 1 22.15 -25.02 13.83
C MET A 1 23.18 -26.01 14.34
N ASP A 2 24.32 -26.10 13.64
CA ASP A 2 25.29 -27.17 13.87
C ASP A 2 26.26 -26.95 15.05
N GLN A 3 26.16 -25.80 15.74
CA GLN A 3 26.90 -25.52 16.98
C GLN A 3 26.09 -25.78 18.28
N LEU A 4 24.84 -26.23 18.17
CA LEU A 4 23.91 -26.33 19.30
C LEU A 4 23.79 -27.79 19.77
N THR A 5 23.70 -28.01 21.07
CA THR A 5 23.51 -29.37 21.61
C THR A 5 22.18 -29.95 21.14
N THR A 6 22.04 -31.28 21.07
CA THR A 6 20.85 -31.92 20.49
C THR A 6 19.53 -31.54 21.20
N GLY A 7 19.60 -31.13 22.48
CA GLY A 7 18.48 -30.55 23.23
C GLY A 7 18.17 -29.09 22.83
N GLU A 8 19.20 -28.27 22.60
CA GLU A 8 19.07 -26.89 22.09
C GLU A 8 18.64 -26.87 20.62
N GLN A 9 19.04 -27.86 19.83
CA GLN A 9 18.55 -28.08 18.47
C GLN A 9 17.08 -28.51 18.48
N GLN A 10 16.62 -29.32 19.43
CA GLN A 10 15.18 -29.63 19.54
C GLN A 10 14.37 -28.42 20.03
N GLU A 11 14.90 -27.60 20.94
CA GLU A 11 14.28 -26.34 21.39
C GLU A 11 14.28 -25.29 20.26
N ILE A 12 15.34 -25.21 19.46
CA ILE A 12 15.50 -24.30 18.32
C ILE A 12 14.74 -24.80 17.11
N VAL A 13 14.62 -26.10 16.87
CA VAL A 13 13.71 -26.66 15.87
C VAL A 13 12.26 -26.48 16.30
N LYS A 14 11.93 -26.53 17.59
CA LYS A 14 10.58 -26.19 18.10
C LYS A 14 10.30 -24.68 18.01
N ARG A 15 11.31 -23.81 18.21
CA ARG A 15 11.23 -22.35 17.95
C ARG A 15 11.20 -22.00 16.46
N LEU A 16 11.93 -22.72 15.62
CA LEU A 16 11.97 -22.53 14.17
C LEU A 16 10.74 -23.15 13.50
N GLN A 17 10.16 -24.24 14.02
CA GLN A 17 8.85 -24.74 13.59
C GLN A 17 7.72 -23.79 14.00
N ASN A 18 7.88 -23.03 15.09
CA ASN A 18 6.99 -21.92 15.45
C ASN A 18 7.26 -20.62 14.64
N GLN A 19 8.46 -20.42 14.07
CA GLN A 19 8.84 -19.24 13.27
C GLN A 19 8.78 -19.44 11.74
N LEU A 20 8.80 -20.68 11.24
CA LEU A 20 8.68 -21.04 9.82
C LEU A 20 7.25 -21.44 9.41
N ASN A 21 6.27 -21.28 10.31
CA ASN A 21 4.90 -21.08 9.87
C ASN A 21 4.79 -19.70 9.18
N PHE A 22 5.12 -19.63 7.89
CA PHE A 22 4.45 -18.71 6.97
C PHE A 22 3.04 -19.26 6.68
N ASN A 23 2.25 -19.26 7.74
CA ASN A 23 0.83 -19.00 7.74
C ASN A 23 0.65 -18.14 8.98
N ARG A 24 0.53 -16.82 8.79
CA ARG A 24 0.03 -15.76 9.70
C ARG A 24 0.90 -14.49 9.70
N GLU A 25 0.38 -13.44 9.06
CA GLU A 25 0.87 -12.07 9.14
C GLU A 25 0.29 -11.40 10.41
N HIS A 26 1.06 -11.34 11.50
CA HIS A 26 0.70 -10.59 12.73
C HIS A 26 1.48 -9.27 12.78
N PRO A 27 0.97 -8.19 13.39
CA PRO A 27 0.06 -7.29 12.75
C PRO A 27 0.72 -5.94 12.48
N PHE A 28 0.09 -5.10 11.68
CA PHE A 28 0.42 -3.67 11.57
C PHE A 28 1.64 -3.28 10.71
N GLY A 29 1.94 -4.05 9.65
CA GLY A 29 2.65 -3.55 8.46
C GLY A 29 1.73 -2.71 7.57
N VAL A 30 2.26 -1.75 6.79
CA VAL A 30 1.48 -0.66 6.16
C VAL A 30 0.99 -0.99 4.77
N SER A 31 0.77 -2.27 4.51
CA SER A 31 0.14 -2.69 3.28
C SER A 31 -1.30 -2.17 3.15
N LEU A 32 -1.88 -1.53 4.17
CA LEU A 32 -3.30 -1.18 4.27
C LEU A 32 -3.69 0.29 4.08
N LEU A 33 -2.74 1.25 4.16
CA LEU A 33 -3.10 2.69 4.10
C LEU A 33 -2.27 3.53 3.11
N ALA A 34 -1.16 3.03 2.57
CA ALA A 34 -0.15 3.89 1.95
C ALA A 34 0.27 3.51 0.51
N LEU A 35 -0.05 2.31 0.02
CA LEU A 35 0.42 1.83 -1.27
C LEU A 35 -0.75 1.33 -2.14
N ASP A 36 -0.94 1.90 -3.33
CA ASP A 36 -1.80 1.31 -4.36
C ASP A 36 -1.18 0.02 -4.89
N ASN A 37 -1.33 -1.06 -4.12
CA ASN A 37 -0.86 -2.41 -4.43
C ASN A 37 -2.06 -3.34 -4.65
N GLN A 38 -1.82 -4.51 -5.25
CA GLN A 38 -2.86 -5.48 -5.61
C GLN A 38 -3.68 -5.99 -4.40
N TYR A 39 -3.13 -5.83 -3.19
CA TYR A 39 -3.79 -6.14 -1.91
C TYR A 39 -4.74 -5.00 -1.47
N ASN A 40 -4.37 -3.74 -1.64
CA ASN A 40 -5.26 -2.58 -1.43
C ASN A 40 -6.33 -2.42 -2.51
N ARG A 41 -6.06 -2.86 -3.75
CA ARG A 41 -7.07 -2.98 -4.81
C ARG A 41 -8.08 -4.10 -4.56
N ARG A 42 -7.81 -5.03 -3.63
CA ARG A 42 -8.82 -5.98 -3.10
C ARG A 42 -9.70 -5.35 -2.01
N LEU A 43 -9.18 -4.38 -1.25
CA LEU A 43 -9.90 -3.68 -0.18
C LEU A 43 -10.72 -2.48 -0.71
N PHE A 44 -10.27 -1.83 -1.81
CA PHE A 44 -10.96 -0.75 -2.52
C PHE A 44 -10.92 -1.01 -4.04
N PRO A 45 -11.93 -1.68 -4.62
CA PRO A 45 -11.81 -2.30 -5.95
C PRO A 45 -11.80 -1.37 -7.17
N ASN A 46 -11.97 -0.06 -7.01
CA ASN A 46 -12.06 0.89 -8.14
C ASN A 46 -10.80 1.79 -8.26
N GLY A 47 -9.67 1.36 -7.70
CA GLY A 47 -8.48 2.20 -7.54
C GLY A 47 -8.67 3.29 -6.48
N PRO A 48 -7.65 4.10 -6.16
CA PRO A 48 -7.76 5.15 -5.15
C PRO A 48 -8.52 6.40 -5.65
N PHE A 49 -8.93 6.44 -6.92
CA PHE A 49 -9.36 7.66 -7.61
C PHE A 49 -10.45 7.41 -8.69
N GLY A 50 -11.63 8.03 -8.54
CA GLY A 50 -12.55 8.40 -9.63
C GLY A 50 -13.92 7.71 -9.66
N THR A 51 -15.03 8.29 -10.15
CA THR A 51 -15.50 9.67 -10.45
C THR A 51 -17.04 9.57 -10.47
N ILE A 52 -17.77 10.49 -9.84
CA ILE A 52 -19.23 10.39 -9.64
C ILE A 52 -19.91 11.60 -10.28
N ASP A 53 -20.87 11.34 -11.16
CA ASP A 53 -21.90 12.29 -11.54
C ASP A 53 -23.24 11.54 -11.61
N VAL A 54 -24.24 11.99 -10.86
CA VAL A 54 -25.63 11.51 -10.96
C VAL A 54 -26.58 12.65 -10.65
N ALA A 55 -27.50 12.87 -11.59
CA ALA A 55 -28.55 13.86 -11.52
C ALA A 55 -29.83 13.33 -10.83
N GLU A 56 -30.45 14.28 -10.14
CA GLU A 56 -31.88 14.50 -9.86
C GLU A 56 -32.62 13.59 -8.86
N SER A 57 -32.87 14.20 -7.70
CA SER A 57 -33.94 13.89 -6.78
C SER A 57 -35.01 14.98 -6.86
N ASP A 58 -36.22 14.64 -6.40
CA ASP A 58 -37.05 15.62 -5.72
C ASP A 58 -37.97 14.91 -4.73
N CYS A 59 -37.97 15.37 -3.47
CA CYS A 59 -39.17 15.44 -2.64
C CYS A 59 -38.96 16.28 -1.39
N LEU A 60 -39.66 17.41 -1.39
CA LEU A 60 -40.13 18.15 -0.22
C LEU A 60 -41.40 17.47 0.33
N HIS A 61 -41.53 17.44 1.66
CA HIS A 61 -42.72 17.14 2.48
C HIS A 61 -42.69 15.83 3.30
N GLY A 62 -42.16 15.96 4.53
CA GLY A 62 -42.92 15.53 5.70
C GLY A 62 -42.69 14.13 6.26
N SER A 63 -41.74 13.35 5.75
CA SER A 63 -41.29 12.09 6.37
C SER A 63 -39.88 11.77 5.89
N CYS A 64 -38.87 11.85 6.77
CA CYS A 64 -37.47 11.59 6.42
C CYS A 64 -37.08 10.18 6.92
N PRO A 65 -36.95 9.17 6.05
CA PRO A 65 -36.91 7.76 6.46
C PRO A 65 -35.49 7.16 6.42
N HIS A 66 -34.49 7.70 7.14
CA HIS A 66 -33.08 7.38 6.80
C HIS A 66 -32.11 7.17 7.97
N TYR A 67 -32.55 6.58 9.09
CA TYR A 67 -31.63 6.21 10.19
C TYR A 67 -32.08 4.91 10.88
N SER A 68 -31.75 3.76 10.30
CA SER A 68 -31.93 2.48 11.00
C SER A 68 -31.09 1.39 10.32
N LYS A 69 -30.00 0.97 10.96
CA LYS A 69 -29.53 -0.41 10.81
C LYS A 69 -29.89 -1.22 12.07
N GLN A 70 -30.63 -2.29 11.83
CA GLN A 70 -31.63 -2.88 12.73
C GLN A 70 -31.08 -3.83 13.83
N ALA A 71 -29.79 -3.77 14.19
CA ALA A 71 -29.22 -4.72 15.15
C ALA A 71 -29.47 -4.35 16.63
N ASP A 72 -29.53 -3.06 16.96
CA ASP A 72 -29.55 -2.51 18.35
C ASP A 72 -30.70 -1.51 18.61
N VAL A 73 -31.87 -1.72 17.97
CA VAL A 73 -33.04 -0.82 18.11
C VAL A 73 -33.50 -0.67 19.58
N LYS A 74 -33.24 -1.68 20.42
CA LYS A 74 -33.55 -1.66 21.85
C LYS A 74 -32.32 -1.24 22.65
N LEU A 75 -32.49 -0.22 23.50
CA LEU A 75 -31.46 0.29 24.40
C LEU A 75 -30.78 -0.80 25.25
N GLU A 76 -31.51 -1.85 25.64
CA GLU A 76 -30.96 -2.99 26.41
C GLU A 76 -29.87 -3.77 25.67
N ASN A 77 -29.95 -3.84 24.34
CA ASN A 77 -28.94 -4.48 23.50
C ASN A 77 -27.74 -3.55 23.30
N ALA A 78 -27.99 -2.27 23.01
CA ALA A 78 -26.93 -1.26 22.90
C ALA A 78 -26.09 -1.18 24.18
N ARG A 79 -26.71 -1.35 25.37
CA ARG A 79 -26.00 -1.40 26.67
C ARG A 79 -25.08 -2.62 26.84
N LYS A 80 -25.05 -3.59 25.92
CA LYS A 80 -24.13 -4.74 25.96
C LYS A 80 -22.98 -4.59 24.98
N THR A 81 -23.04 -3.58 24.12
CA THR A 81 -22.08 -3.35 23.04
C THR A 81 -20.70 -2.94 23.59
N PRO A 82 -19.60 -3.51 23.08
CA PRO A 82 -18.23 -3.11 23.38
C PRO A 82 -17.96 -1.61 23.16
N ILE A 83 -17.06 -1.04 23.98
CA ILE A 83 -16.55 0.31 23.83
C ILE A 83 -15.02 0.26 23.69
N HIS A 84 -14.52 0.70 22.56
CA HIS A 84 -13.10 0.80 22.22
C HIS A 84 -12.62 2.23 22.53
N ILE A 85 -11.86 2.40 23.61
CA ILE A 85 -11.33 3.70 24.04
C ILE A 85 -9.94 3.89 23.44
N LEU A 86 -9.72 5.03 22.78
CA LEU A 86 -8.50 5.38 22.06
C LEU A 86 -7.83 6.57 22.77
N ILE A 87 -6.63 6.35 23.31
CA ILE A 87 -5.91 7.33 24.15
C ILE A 87 -4.52 7.62 23.55
N PRO A 88 -4.29 8.82 22.98
CA PRO A 88 -2.95 9.30 22.71
C PRO A 88 -2.37 9.87 24.02
N ALA A 89 -1.25 9.34 24.49
CA ALA A 89 -0.51 9.84 25.65
C ALA A 89 0.86 10.34 25.20
N PHE A 90 1.24 11.52 25.67
CA PHE A 90 2.57 12.08 25.44
C PHE A 90 3.12 12.56 26.76
N ARG A 91 4.13 11.84 27.27
CA ARG A 91 4.86 12.14 28.50
C ARG A 91 3.93 12.61 29.63
N ASP A 92 2.94 11.78 29.95
CA ASP A 92 1.86 12.15 30.85
C ASP A 92 1.58 11.08 31.90
N LYS A 93 2.06 11.33 33.12
CA LYS A 93 1.86 10.44 34.27
C LYS A 93 0.39 10.22 34.65
N LEU A 94 -0.51 11.14 34.28
CA LEU A 94 -1.93 11.04 34.64
C LEU A 94 -2.71 10.09 33.73
N CYS A 95 -2.08 9.55 32.68
CA CYS A 95 -2.64 8.48 31.88
C CYS A 95 -3.04 7.26 32.72
N SER A 96 -2.23 6.89 33.72
CA SER A 96 -2.54 5.83 34.67
C SER A 96 -3.86 6.06 35.43
N ARG A 97 -4.13 7.30 35.82
CA ARG A 97 -5.37 7.69 36.52
C ARG A 97 -6.57 7.66 35.58
N THR A 98 -6.40 8.05 34.32
CA THR A 98 -7.43 7.92 33.29
C THR A 98 -7.86 6.46 33.10
N LEU A 99 -6.90 5.52 33.03
CA LEU A 99 -7.21 4.08 32.98
C LEU A 99 -7.97 3.62 34.23
N HIS A 100 -7.52 4.07 35.41
CA HIS A 100 -8.19 3.75 36.67
C HIS A 100 -9.66 4.20 36.68
N TYR A 101 -9.94 5.44 36.30
CA TYR A 101 -11.31 5.95 36.29
C TYR A 101 -12.16 5.35 35.17
N ALA A 102 -11.58 5.05 34.00
CA ALA A 102 -12.30 4.36 32.94
C ALA A 102 -12.87 3.02 33.44
N PHE A 103 -12.08 2.20 34.13
CA PHE A 103 -12.57 0.92 34.66
C PHE A 103 -13.44 1.07 35.91
N THR A 104 -13.04 1.91 36.87
CA THR A 104 -13.73 1.97 38.17
C THR A 104 -15.04 2.74 38.14
N GLN A 105 -15.21 3.67 37.20
CA GLN A 105 -16.44 4.46 37.06
C GLN A 105 -17.43 3.84 36.07
N ALA A 106 -17.01 2.85 35.29
CA ALA A 106 -17.91 2.12 34.39
C ALA A 106 -18.91 1.26 35.18
N GLU A 107 -20.14 1.19 34.68
CA GLU A 107 -21.14 0.25 35.19
C GLU A 107 -20.82 -1.19 34.78
N ASN A 108 -20.27 -1.38 33.58
CA ASN A 108 -19.84 -2.68 33.07
C ASN A 108 -18.39 -2.59 32.57
N PRO A 109 -17.39 -2.69 33.45
CA PRO A 109 -15.98 -2.52 33.08
C PRO A 109 -15.49 -3.55 32.05
N SER A 110 -16.09 -4.74 32.01
CA SER A 110 -15.73 -5.83 31.08
C SER A 110 -16.01 -5.54 29.60
N ARG A 111 -16.77 -4.49 29.28
CA ARG A 111 -17.04 -4.09 27.87
C ARG A 111 -16.03 -3.07 27.33
N LEU A 112 -15.14 -2.57 28.17
CA LEU A 112 -14.18 -1.53 27.80
C LEU A 112 -12.91 -2.16 27.25
N PHE A 113 -12.47 -1.72 26.07
CA PHE A 113 -11.23 -2.18 25.47
C PHE A 113 -10.38 -0.96 25.12
N ILE A 114 -9.29 -0.76 25.85
CA ILE A 114 -8.50 0.48 25.81
C ILE A 114 -7.24 0.29 24.99
N ARG A 115 -7.01 1.18 24.02
CA ARG A 115 -5.80 1.26 23.20
C ARG A 115 -5.08 2.55 23.53
N VAL A 116 -3.79 2.45 23.84
CA VAL A 116 -2.96 3.59 24.19
C VAL A 116 -1.73 3.63 23.31
N ILE A 117 -1.47 4.79 22.71
CA ILE A 117 -0.17 5.12 22.13
C ILE A 117 0.56 5.96 23.16
N ASP A 118 1.58 5.36 23.78
CA ASP A 118 2.28 5.90 24.94
C ASP A 118 3.65 6.42 24.52
N GLN A 119 3.75 7.74 24.34
CA GLN A 119 4.96 8.41 23.84
C GLN A 119 5.79 8.89 25.03
N VAL A 120 6.83 8.13 25.38
CA VAL A 120 7.68 8.34 26.57
C VAL A 120 9.14 8.43 26.18
N GLN A 121 9.95 9.13 26.97
CA GLN A 121 11.40 9.19 26.76
C GLN A 121 12.10 7.96 27.36
N PRO A 122 12.83 7.16 26.55
CA PRO A 122 13.56 6.01 27.08
C PRO A 122 14.63 6.44 28.10
N ARG A 123 14.76 5.68 29.20
CA ARG A 123 15.75 5.90 30.28
C ARG A 123 15.61 7.23 31.03
N SER A 124 14.49 7.93 30.88
CA SER A 124 14.15 9.09 31.70
C SER A 124 13.82 8.68 33.14
N ASP A 125 14.22 9.49 34.10
CA ASP A 125 13.89 9.36 35.53
C ASP A 125 12.65 10.19 35.92
N LEU A 126 12.06 10.93 34.98
CA LEU A 126 10.85 11.70 35.20
C LEU A 126 9.64 10.78 35.37
N GLU A 127 8.78 11.07 36.36
CA GLU A 127 7.52 10.34 36.58
C GLU A 127 6.62 10.37 35.33
N ASP A 128 6.70 11.44 34.54
CA ASP A 128 5.97 11.62 33.28
C ASP A 128 6.37 10.63 32.16
N ASP A 129 7.54 9.99 32.27
CA ASP A 129 8.04 9.00 31.33
C ASP A 129 7.97 7.55 31.86
N ALA A 130 7.37 7.34 33.04
CA ALA A 130 7.26 6.02 33.67
C ALA A 130 6.42 5.01 32.86
N GLY A 131 5.60 5.50 31.92
CA GLY A 131 4.69 4.71 31.11
C GLY A 131 3.30 4.59 31.72
N CYS A 132 2.27 4.71 30.88
CA CYS A 132 0.88 4.77 31.29
C CYS A 132 0.43 3.49 32.03
N TRP A 133 0.80 2.32 31.53
CA TRP A 133 0.38 1.04 32.09
C TRP A 133 1.25 0.56 33.24
N GLU A 134 2.56 0.78 33.18
CA GLU A 134 3.47 0.45 34.28
C GLU A 134 3.09 1.21 35.55
N LEU A 135 2.87 2.52 35.42
CA LEU A 135 2.44 3.35 36.55
C LEU A 135 1.03 2.97 37.05
N TYR A 136 0.13 2.54 36.15
CA TYR A 136 -1.17 2.00 36.53
C TYR A 136 -1.04 0.70 37.33
N CYS A 137 -0.19 -0.23 36.90
CA CYS A 137 0.04 -1.51 37.58
C CYS A 137 0.77 -1.34 38.91
N GLU A 138 1.67 -0.37 39.02
CA GLU A 138 2.31 -0.01 40.29
C GLU A 138 1.30 0.53 41.29
N LYS A 139 0.49 1.53 40.89
CA LYS A 139 -0.49 2.19 41.76
C LYS A 139 -1.73 1.34 42.03
N HIS A 140 -2.11 0.45 41.10
CA HIS A 140 -3.37 -0.30 41.11
C HIS A 140 -3.19 -1.79 40.74
N ASN A 141 -2.22 -2.47 41.34
CA ASN A 141 -1.84 -3.87 41.08
C ASN A 141 -3.00 -4.87 40.93
N ARG A 142 -4.04 -4.78 41.78
CA ARG A 142 -5.22 -5.66 41.69
C ARG A 142 -5.99 -5.47 40.38
N ASN A 143 -6.28 -4.23 40.01
CA ASN A 143 -7.04 -3.91 38.80
C ASN A 143 -6.22 -4.14 37.52
N CYS A 144 -4.90 -3.95 37.58
CA CYS A 144 -4.00 -4.26 36.47
C CYS A 144 -4.04 -5.75 36.09
N LYS A 145 -4.05 -6.65 37.09
CA LYS A 145 -4.21 -8.09 36.84
C LYS A 145 -5.59 -8.46 36.30
N GLU A 146 -6.63 -7.77 36.77
CA GLU A 146 -8.02 -8.02 36.36
C GLU A 146 -8.29 -7.59 34.91
N TYR A 147 -7.80 -6.41 34.51
CA TYR A 147 -8.12 -5.80 33.20
C TYR A 147 -6.98 -5.86 32.18
N GLY A 148 -5.90 -6.58 32.45
CA GLY A 148 -4.73 -6.64 31.56
C GLY A 148 -5.05 -7.13 30.15
N SER A 149 -6.00 -8.05 29.99
CA SER A 149 -6.46 -8.52 28.68
C SER A 149 -7.39 -7.54 27.94
N GLN A 150 -7.76 -6.41 28.58
CA GLN A 150 -8.62 -5.38 28.01
C GLN A 150 -7.83 -4.12 27.60
N VAL A 151 -6.51 -4.08 27.83
CA VAL A 151 -5.66 -2.92 27.53
C VAL A 151 -4.51 -3.29 26.61
N ARG A 152 -4.35 -2.54 25.53
CA ARG A 152 -3.17 -2.62 24.65
C ARG A 152 -2.44 -1.29 24.65
N ILE A 153 -1.17 -1.35 25.02
CA ILE A 153 -0.26 -0.21 25.01
C ILE A 153 0.77 -0.41 23.90
N VAL A 154 1.05 0.66 23.19
CA VAL A 154 2.14 0.75 22.24
C VAL A 154 3.05 1.88 22.68
N LYS A 155 4.28 1.54 23.08
CA LYS A 155 5.27 2.55 23.44
C LYS A 155 5.99 3.08 22.22
N ILE A 156 6.18 4.39 22.18
CA ILE A 156 6.94 5.11 21.15
C ILE A 156 7.92 6.02 21.87
N ASP A 157 9.14 6.13 21.38
CA ASP A 157 10.08 7.13 21.88
C ASP A 157 9.51 8.53 21.62
N SER A 158 9.37 9.34 22.66
CA SER A 158 8.90 10.72 22.55
C SER A 158 9.67 11.57 21.53
N ALA A 159 10.96 11.26 21.27
CA ALA A 159 11.76 11.91 20.24
C ALA A 159 11.26 11.65 18.80
N GLN A 160 10.47 10.60 18.60
CA GLN A 160 9.84 10.24 17.32
C GLN A 160 8.39 10.73 17.21
N SER A 161 7.91 11.50 18.19
CA SER A 161 6.56 12.07 18.16
C SER A 161 6.47 13.18 17.11
N MET A 162 5.40 13.15 16.31
CA MET A 162 5.07 14.20 15.34
C MET A 162 3.75 14.88 15.68
N GLY A 163 3.47 15.03 16.97
CA GLY A 163 2.28 15.72 17.48
C GLY A 163 1.07 14.80 17.78
N PRO A 164 -0.07 15.38 18.18
CA PRO A 164 -1.23 14.63 18.67
C PRO A 164 -1.96 13.84 17.57
N THR A 165 -2.00 14.36 16.35
CA THR A 165 -2.54 13.72 15.14
C THR A 165 -1.81 12.41 14.82
N TYR A 166 -0.49 12.38 14.99
CA TYR A 166 0.34 11.20 14.76
C TYR A 166 -0.10 10.04 15.66
N ALA A 167 -0.19 10.25 16.97
CA ALA A 167 -0.65 9.23 17.91
C ALA A 167 -2.09 8.80 17.65
N ARG A 168 -3.00 9.74 17.35
CA ARG A 168 -4.41 9.43 16.99
C ARG A 168 -4.52 8.60 15.72
N SER A 169 -3.70 8.88 14.69
CA SER A 169 -3.66 8.05 13.48
C SER A 169 -3.23 6.61 13.78
N LYS A 170 -2.37 6.41 14.77
CA LYS A 170 -1.91 5.08 15.20
C LYS A 170 -3.01 4.31 15.91
N LEU A 171 -3.82 5.00 16.71
CA LEU A 171 -5.03 4.43 17.29
C LEU A 171 -6.08 4.06 16.21
N SER A 172 -6.31 4.92 15.22
CA SER A 172 -7.16 4.60 14.07
C SER A 172 -6.67 3.33 13.36
N ALA A 173 -5.35 3.21 13.14
CA ALA A 173 -4.78 2.02 12.50
C ALA A 173 -5.01 0.73 13.31
N MET A 174 -4.86 0.78 14.63
CA MET A 174 -5.16 -0.37 15.50
C MET A 174 -6.63 -0.81 15.39
N VAL A 175 -7.57 0.13 15.34
CA VAL A 175 -8.99 -0.17 15.15
C VAL A 175 -9.26 -0.83 13.80
N HIS A 176 -8.63 -0.36 12.73
CA HIS A 176 -8.79 -0.95 11.40
C HIS A 176 -8.22 -2.36 11.34
N TRP A 177 -7.07 -2.57 11.97
CA TRP A 177 -6.47 -3.88 12.05
C TRP A 177 -7.39 -4.89 12.74
N ASP A 178 -7.83 -4.58 13.96
CA ASP A 178 -8.69 -5.46 14.76
C ASP A 178 -10.03 -5.73 14.06
N TYR A 179 -10.46 -4.83 13.18
CA TYR A 179 -11.64 -5.02 12.35
C TYR A 179 -11.40 -5.95 11.17
N ILE A 180 -10.27 -5.81 10.47
CA ILE A 180 -9.95 -6.62 9.28
C ILE A 180 -9.77 -8.08 9.67
N TYR A 181 -9.06 -8.32 10.76
CA TYR A 181 -8.72 -9.67 11.23
C TYR A 181 -9.75 -10.23 12.22
N ARG A 182 -10.93 -9.62 12.34
CA ARG A 182 -11.93 -9.96 13.39
C ARG A 182 -12.40 -11.42 13.40
N ASN A 183 -12.25 -12.12 12.29
CA ASN A 183 -12.60 -13.53 12.14
C ASN A 183 -11.40 -14.48 12.35
N GLU A 184 -10.21 -13.95 12.63
CA GLU A 184 -8.96 -14.67 12.79
C GLU A 184 -8.49 -14.47 14.23
N SER A 185 -9.00 -15.30 15.15
CA SER A 185 -8.79 -15.17 16.61
C SER A 185 -7.32 -15.15 17.03
N ASP A 186 -6.44 -15.69 16.20
CA ASP A 186 -5.02 -15.82 16.49
C ASP A 186 -4.23 -14.58 16.02
N GLU A 187 -4.89 -13.64 15.33
CA GLU A 187 -4.34 -12.39 14.75
C GLU A 187 -4.65 -11.13 15.58
N ILE A 188 -5.47 -11.24 16.63
CA ILE A 188 -5.94 -10.11 17.44
C ILE A 188 -5.58 -10.32 18.92
N ASP A 189 -4.81 -9.38 19.45
CA ASP A 189 -4.32 -9.40 20.85
C ASP A 189 -5.36 -8.89 21.88
N LEU A 190 -6.47 -8.32 21.42
CA LEU A 190 -7.54 -7.69 22.21
C LEU A 190 -8.93 -8.24 21.79
N GLN A 191 -9.99 -7.49 22.11
CA GLN A 191 -11.31 -7.71 21.52
C GLN A 191 -11.36 -7.26 20.06
N PRO A 192 -11.81 -8.13 19.13
CA PRO A 192 -12.09 -7.75 17.75
C PRO A 192 -13.04 -6.56 17.67
N VAL A 193 -12.78 -5.65 16.73
CA VAL A 193 -13.66 -4.49 16.49
C VAL A 193 -14.75 -4.91 15.51
N ASN A 194 -15.98 -4.54 15.81
CA ASN A 194 -17.10 -4.57 14.87
C ASN A 194 -17.58 -3.14 14.59
N GLU A 195 -18.23 -2.94 13.45
CA GLU A 195 -18.74 -1.64 13.02
C GLU A 195 -19.83 -1.08 13.93
N GLN A 196 -20.56 -1.98 14.61
CA GLN A 196 -21.61 -1.67 15.56
C GLN A 196 -21.05 -1.39 16.95
N ASP A 197 -19.78 -1.70 17.22
CA ASP A 197 -19.16 -1.36 18.49
C ASP A 197 -19.07 0.15 18.65
N PHE A 198 -18.83 0.65 19.87
CA PHE A 198 -18.60 2.07 20.09
C PHE A 198 -17.11 2.37 20.11
N CYS A 199 -16.70 3.43 19.43
CA CYS A 199 -15.33 3.94 19.47
C CYS A 199 -15.33 5.31 20.14
N MET A 200 -14.35 5.51 21.03
CA MET A 200 -14.26 6.69 21.88
C MET A 200 -12.84 7.27 21.85
N ASN A 201 -12.65 8.42 21.17
CA ASN A 201 -11.39 9.17 21.26
C ASN A 201 -11.45 10.18 22.40
N ILE A 202 -10.40 10.20 23.21
CA ILE A 202 -10.22 11.11 24.35
C ILE A 202 -8.75 11.49 24.52
N HIS A 203 -8.43 12.34 25.51
CA HIS A 203 -7.05 12.60 25.94
C HIS A 203 -6.58 11.64 27.04
N SER A 204 -5.32 11.75 27.44
CA SER A 204 -4.71 10.94 28.50
C SER A 204 -4.98 11.45 29.93
N ARG A 205 -5.58 12.62 30.13
CA ARG A 205 -5.86 13.23 31.47
C ARG A 205 -7.34 13.35 31.81
N MET A 206 -8.09 12.29 31.59
CA MET A 206 -9.55 12.32 31.70
C MET A 206 -10.04 11.74 33.02
N ASN A 207 -11.15 12.29 33.48
CA ASN A 207 -11.95 11.73 34.56
C ASN A 207 -13.36 11.40 34.03
N PHE A 208 -13.99 10.40 34.64
CA PHE A 208 -15.26 9.84 34.21
C PHE A 208 -16.29 9.92 35.33
N SER A 209 -17.51 10.32 34.97
CA SER A 209 -18.64 10.23 35.87
C SER A 209 -19.07 8.78 36.08
N LYS A 210 -19.68 8.47 37.23
CA LYS A 210 -20.21 7.14 37.50
C LYS A 210 -21.20 6.70 36.41
N ARG A 211 -21.04 5.47 35.92
CA ARG A 211 -21.81 4.83 34.84
C ARG A 211 -21.68 5.54 33.48
N PHE A 212 -20.56 6.22 33.21
CA PHE A 212 -20.39 6.97 31.95
C PHE A 212 -20.60 6.10 30.71
N ASP A 213 -20.13 4.85 30.75
CA ASP A 213 -20.22 3.86 29.68
C ASP A 213 -21.68 3.59 29.27
N THR A 214 -22.57 3.31 30.22
CA THR A 214 -24.00 3.14 29.96
C THR A 214 -24.63 4.46 29.52
N ARG A 215 -24.29 5.56 30.19
CA ARG A 215 -24.93 6.87 29.97
C ARG A 215 -24.56 7.51 28.63
N LEU A 216 -23.35 7.28 28.12
CA LEU A 216 -22.94 7.70 26.77
C LEU A 216 -23.71 6.93 25.70
N ILE A 217 -23.88 5.62 25.86
CA ILE A 217 -24.70 4.79 24.94
C ILE A 217 -26.16 5.26 24.95
N GLU A 218 -26.74 5.49 26.14
CA GLU A 218 -28.09 6.04 26.26
C GLU A 218 -28.23 7.39 25.58
N MET A 219 -27.22 8.25 25.72
CA MET A 219 -27.17 9.57 25.12
C MET A 219 -27.09 9.49 23.61
N HIS A 220 -26.19 8.65 23.07
CA HIS A 220 -26.06 8.40 21.64
C HIS A 220 -27.37 7.86 21.08
N HIS A 221 -28.00 6.89 21.76
CA HIS A 221 -29.30 6.34 21.36
C HIS A 221 -30.43 7.40 21.33
N ARG A 222 -30.42 8.41 22.22
CA ARG A 222 -31.37 9.52 22.19
C ARG A 222 -31.24 10.42 20.96
N THR A 223 -30.10 10.41 20.27
CA THR A 223 -29.95 11.11 18.98
C THR A 223 -30.82 10.50 17.88
N LYS A 224 -31.15 9.20 18.00
CA LYS A 224 -31.81 8.39 16.98
C LYS A 224 -31.06 8.42 15.64
N ASN A 225 -29.73 8.49 15.70
CA ASN A 225 -28.84 8.60 14.56
C ASN A 225 -27.59 7.76 14.80
N ASP A 226 -27.45 6.62 14.12
CA ASP A 226 -26.24 5.77 14.23
C ASP A 226 -24.98 6.45 13.68
N TYR A 227 -25.14 7.39 12.74
CA TYR A 227 -24.08 8.28 12.23
C TYR A 227 -23.88 9.53 13.12
N GLY A 228 -24.52 9.56 14.29
CA GLY A 228 -24.31 10.60 15.28
C GLY A 228 -22.96 10.43 15.97
N VAL A 229 -22.23 11.54 16.10
CA VAL A 229 -20.98 11.64 16.84
C VAL A 229 -21.19 12.58 18.01
N LEU A 230 -21.12 12.08 19.23
CA LEU A 230 -21.15 12.90 20.44
C LEU A 230 -19.76 13.52 20.64
N SER A 231 -19.65 14.84 20.50
CA SER A 231 -18.37 15.53 20.63
C SER A 231 -18.49 16.94 21.21
N THR A 232 -17.52 17.30 22.06
CA THR A 232 -17.39 18.62 22.67
C THR A 232 -15.99 18.82 23.28
N HIS A 233 -15.58 20.07 23.51
CA HIS A 233 -14.52 20.36 24.46
C HIS A 233 -14.99 20.01 25.87
N VAL A 234 -14.28 19.11 26.52
CA VAL A 234 -14.58 18.68 27.88
C VAL A 234 -14.26 19.78 28.89
N THR A 235 -15.11 19.94 29.90
CA THR A 235 -14.90 20.91 30.98
C THR A 235 -13.82 20.44 31.95
N GLY A 236 -13.22 21.37 32.68
CA GLY A 236 -12.34 21.04 33.80
C GLY A 236 -13.10 20.32 34.91
N MET A 237 -12.40 19.47 35.67
CA MET A 237 -12.98 18.77 36.82
C MET A 237 -13.61 19.73 37.85
N GLU A 238 -13.00 20.89 38.07
CA GLU A 238 -13.47 21.92 39.01
C GLU A 238 -14.74 22.64 38.54
N SER A 239 -14.94 22.70 37.22
CA SER A 239 -16.06 23.37 36.57
C SER A 239 -17.24 22.45 36.29
N ASN A 240 -17.12 21.16 36.60
CA ASN A 240 -18.22 20.23 36.46
C ASN A 240 -19.19 20.46 37.63
N ASP A 241 -20.20 21.30 37.40
CA ASP A 241 -21.29 21.53 38.34
C ASP A 241 -21.85 20.18 38.81
N GLN A 242 -22.36 20.11 40.05
CA GLN A 242 -22.79 18.85 40.69
C GLN A 242 -23.79 18.00 39.86
N ASP A 243 -24.43 18.60 38.84
CA ASP A 243 -25.35 17.93 37.92
C ASP A 243 -24.83 17.72 36.48
N GLY A 244 -23.66 18.26 36.10
CA GLY A 244 -23.04 18.11 34.77
C GLY A 244 -23.84 18.64 33.58
N ARG A 245 -24.94 19.36 33.81
CA ARG A 245 -25.92 19.80 32.78
C ARG A 245 -25.51 21.06 32.01
N ILE A 246 -24.29 21.52 32.25
CA ILE A 246 -23.71 22.67 31.59
C ILE A 246 -22.64 22.14 30.64
N VAL A 247 -22.95 22.13 29.35
CA VAL A 247 -22.09 21.51 28.34
C VAL A 247 -21.61 22.57 27.34
N PRO A 248 -20.30 22.64 27.06
CA PRO A 248 -19.78 23.48 25.98
C PRO A 248 -20.34 23.03 24.64
N ASN A 249 -20.84 23.97 23.83
CA ASN A 249 -21.26 23.72 22.45
C ASN A 249 -20.28 24.45 21.52
N MET A 250 -19.42 23.68 20.85
CA MET A 250 -18.47 24.19 19.86
C MET A 250 -19.26 24.70 18.65
N CYS A 251 -19.13 25.99 18.34
CA CYS A 251 -19.87 26.57 17.22
C CYS A 251 -19.28 27.84 16.63
N THR A 252 -18.11 28.25 17.11
CA THR A 252 -17.40 29.43 16.65
C THR A 252 -16.01 29.01 16.25
N VAL A 253 -15.52 29.59 15.16
CA VAL A 253 -14.18 29.35 14.64
C VAL A 253 -13.49 30.69 14.45
N ALA A 254 -12.17 30.67 14.50
CA ALA A 254 -11.32 31.77 14.05
C ALA A 254 -10.28 31.22 13.09
N PHE A 255 -9.62 32.15 12.40
CA PHE A 255 -8.58 31.83 11.45
C PHE A 255 -7.28 32.46 11.94
N THR A 256 -6.28 31.61 12.18
CA THR A 256 -4.86 31.94 12.38
C THR A 256 -4.15 31.63 11.05
N GLU A 257 -3.15 30.76 11.07
CA GLU A 257 -2.56 30.14 9.88
C GLU A 257 -3.54 29.13 9.25
N SER A 258 -4.35 28.46 10.08
CA SER A 258 -5.49 27.63 9.65
C SER A 258 -6.77 27.99 10.41
N ILE A 259 -7.79 27.14 10.31
CA ILE A 259 -9.05 27.25 11.04
C ILE A 259 -8.95 26.54 12.40
N HIS A 260 -9.38 27.17 13.47
CA HIS A 260 -9.45 26.53 14.79
C HIS A 260 -10.73 26.95 15.53
N HIS A 261 -11.16 26.17 16.52
CA HIS A 261 -12.34 26.51 17.32
C HIS A 261 -12.04 27.75 18.17
N TRP A 262 -12.87 28.78 18.05
CA TRP A 262 -12.72 30.04 18.76
C TRP A 262 -13.79 30.18 19.84
N GLY A 263 -13.64 29.34 20.87
CA GLY A 263 -14.54 29.32 22.03
C GLY A 263 -15.79 28.45 21.85
N THR A 264 -16.55 28.35 22.92
CA THR A 264 -17.77 27.55 22.99
C THR A 264 -18.93 28.40 23.52
N LYS A 265 -20.16 28.07 23.14
CA LYS A 265 -21.34 28.58 23.83
C LYS A 265 -21.81 27.56 24.85
N GLN A 266 -22.05 28.02 26.06
CA GLN A 266 -22.59 27.19 27.11
C GLN A 266 -24.03 26.79 26.79
N CYS A 267 -24.32 25.49 26.76
CA CYS A 267 -25.67 24.95 26.73
C CYS A 267 -26.02 24.40 28.10
N SER A 268 -27.15 24.85 28.65
CA SER A 268 -27.60 24.45 29.99
C SER A 268 -28.89 23.65 29.90
N PHE A 269 -29.00 22.60 30.71
CA PHE A 269 -30.22 21.80 30.89
C PHE A 269 -30.76 21.19 29.59
N LEU A 270 -29.88 20.77 28.70
CA LEU A 270 -30.26 20.01 27.51
C LEU A 270 -31.02 18.73 27.94
N THR A 271 -32.15 18.48 27.28
CA THR A 271 -32.97 17.27 27.52
C THR A 271 -32.60 16.13 26.56
N ARG A 272 -31.81 16.43 25.54
CA ARG A 272 -31.29 15.53 24.53
C ARG A 272 -30.03 16.13 23.90
N PRO A 273 -29.15 15.34 23.28
CA PRO A 273 -28.00 15.87 22.56
C PRO A 273 -28.40 16.88 21.50
N LYS A 274 -27.60 17.93 21.34
CA LYS A 274 -27.90 19.06 20.46
C LYS A 274 -27.03 18.98 19.20
N LEU A 275 -27.64 19.01 18.02
CA LEU A 275 -26.93 19.05 16.75
C LEU A 275 -26.04 20.30 16.67
N THR A 276 -24.75 20.12 16.36
CA THR A 276 -23.78 21.20 16.17
C THR A 276 -23.41 21.39 14.70
N ASN A 277 -22.75 22.49 14.37
CA ASN A 277 -22.34 22.89 13.02
C ASN A 277 -21.11 22.13 12.51
N ALA A 278 -21.15 20.78 12.56
CA ALA A 278 -20.07 19.91 12.10
C ALA A 278 -18.72 20.10 12.83
N MET A 279 -18.75 20.64 14.04
CA MET A 279 -17.56 20.84 14.87
C MET A 279 -17.25 19.57 15.66
N TRP A 280 -15.99 19.13 15.59
CA TRP A 280 -15.46 17.98 16.33
C TRP A 280 -14.39 18.46 17.32
N GLY A 281 -14.38 17.93 18.53
CA GLY A 281 -13.42 18.28 19.58
C GLY A 281 -12.67 17.04 20.02
N ALA A 282 -11.35 17.16 20.13
CA ALA A 282 -10.46 16.02 20.35
C ALA A 282 -10.52 15.45 21.77
N GLY A 283 -10.99 16.24 22.74
CA GLY A 283 -11.15 15.82 24.13
C GLY A 283 -12.26 14.77 24.34
N LEU A 284 -13.26 14.73 23.45
CA LEU A 284 -14.31 13.71 23.46
C LEU A 284 -14.90 13.53 22.06
N SER A 285 -14.80 12.31 21.54
CA SER A 285 -15.54 11.84 20.36
C SER A 285 -16.08 10.45 20.64
N PHE A 286 -17.39 10.31 20.81
CA PHE A 286 -18.06 9.03 21.05
C PHE A 286 -19.08 8.74 19.94
N GLN A 287 -18.86 7.64 19.22
CA GLN A 287 -19.66 7.25 18.06
C GLN A 287 -19.59 5.73 17.85
N ARG A 288 -20.39 5.19 16.93
CA ARG A 288 -20.16 3.81 16.44
C ARG A 288 -18.80 3.71 15.74
N CYS A 289 -18.14 2.57 15.85
CA CYS A 289 -16.79 2.34 15.33
C CYS A 289 -16.71 2.49 13.81
N HIS A 290 -17.83 2.36 13.09
CA HIS A 290 -17.85 2.72 11.67
C HIS A 290 -17.42 4.15 11.37
N GLY A 291 -17.63 5.09 12.29
CA GLY A 291 -17.10 6.45 12.17
C GLY A 291 -15.58 6.47 12.03
N GLU A 292 -14.89 5.70 12.87
CA GLU A 292 -13.41 5.61 12.88
C GLU A 292 -12.88 4.80 11.67
N LEU A 293 -13.67 3.83 11.18
CA LEU A 293 -13.36 3.03 10.00
C LEU A 293 -13.51 3.80 8.68
N VAL A 294 -14.53 4.65 8.58
CA VAL A 294 -14.84 5.44 7.38
C VAL A 294 -14.02 6.72 7.34
N VAL A 295 -13.91 7.41 8.48
CA VAL A 295 -13.17 8.65 8.61
C VAL A 295 -12.05 8.38 9.61
N PRO A 296 -10.88 7.87 9.21
CA PRO A 296 -9.73 7.70 10.13
C PRO A 296 -8.93 9.00 10.29
N THR A 297 -8.21 9.15 11.41
CA THR A 297 -7.35 10.33 11.63
C THR A 297 -6.27 10.39 10.53
N ASP A 298 -6.02 11.59 9.99
CA ASP A 298 -5.06 11.79 8.91
C ASP A 298 -3.61 11.71 9.45
N PRO A 299 -2.79 10.72 9.01
CA PRO A 299 -1.42 10.52 9.49
C PRO A 299 -0.40 11.52 8.92
N PHE A 300 -0.83 12.43 8.04
CA PHE A 300 0.04 13.42 7.38
C PHE A 300 -0.11 14.83 7.97
N LEU A 301 -0.82 14.95 9.09
CA LEU A 301 -1.01 16.20 9.82
C LEU A 301 0.06 16.40 10.90
N ASP A 302 1.33 16.18 10.55
CA ASP A 302 2.44 16.31 11.49
C ASP A 302 2.46 17.68 12.14
N ASN A 303 2.56 17.69 13.47
CA ASN A 303 2.61 18.89 14.30
C ASN A 303 1.43 19.86 14.09
N ALA A 304 0.36 19.43 13.40
CA ALA A 304 -0.83 20.25 13.22
C ALA A 304 -1.60 20.30 14.54
N PHE A 305 -1.61 21.48 15.13
CA PHE A 305 -2.48 21.80 16.27
C PHE A 305 -3.70 22.58 15.80
N ASP A 306 -3.49 23.65 15.03
CA ASP A 306 -4.56 24.40 14.36
C ASP A 306 -5.00 23.67 13.10
N GLY A 307 -6.33 23.52 12.92
CA GLY A 307 -6.92 22.90 11.74
C GLY A 307 -7.40 21.46 11.93
N GLU A 308 -6.73 20.65 12.77
CA GLU A 308 -7.02 19.21 12.86
C GLU A 308 -8.48 18.91 13.28
N GLU A 309 -8.97 19.63 14.29
CA GLU A 309 -10.29 19.40 14.87
C GLU A 309 -11.42 19.76 13.90
N VAL A 310 -11.28 20.91 13.22
CA VAL A 310 -12.26 21.38 12.24
C VAL A 310 -12.20 20.55 10.96
N SER A 311 -10.99 20.17 10.50
CA SER A 311 -10.79 19.23 9.40
C SER A 311 -11.50 17.90 9.68
N ARG A 312 -11.29 17.33 10.88
CA ARG A 312 -11.94 16.10 11.32
C ARG A 312 -13.46 16.21 11.27
N GLY A 313 -14.01 17.30 11.80
CA GLY A 313 -15.44 17.58 11.80
C GLY A 313 -16.06 17.71 10.40
N ILE A 314 -15.42 18.47 9.52
CA ILE A 314 -15.87 18.65 8.12
C ILE A 314 -15.76 17.33 7.35
N ARG A 315 -14.69 16.54 7.56
CA ARG A 315 -14.57 15.20 6.96
C ARG A 315 -15.70 14.29 7.40
N PHE A 316 -16.02 14.22 8.69
CA PHE A 316 -17.19 13.49 9.17
C PHE A 316 -18.49 13.97 8.49
N PHE A 317 -18.72 15.27 8.45
CA PHE A 317 -19.93 15.84 7.88
C PHE A 317 -20.10 15.54 6.38
N THR A 318 -19.02 15.70 5.62
CA THR A 318 -18.98 15.36 4.18
C THR A 318 -19.09 13.85 3.91
N HIS A 319 -18.86 13.00 4.92
CA HIS A 319 -19.13 11.55 4.88
C HIS A 319 -20.52 11.17 5.42
N GLY A 320 -21.38 12.13 5.76
CA GLY A 320 -22.76 11.91 6.18
C GLY A 320 -22.98 11.82 7.69
N TYR A 321 -21.94 12.07 8.50
CA TYR A 321 -22.06 12.05 9.96
C TYR A 321 -22.58 13.39 10.49
N ASP A 322 -23.28 13.32 11.61
CA ASP A 322 -23.83 14.48 12.29
C ASP A 322 -23.17 14.63 13.66
N MET A 323 -22.72 15.83 13.96
CA MET A 323 -22.05 16.13 15.23
C MET A 323 -23.08 16.59 16.25
N TYR A 324 -23.01 16.06 17.47
CA TYR A 324 -23.91 16.40 18.56
C TYR A 324 -23.12 16.79 19.80
N THR A 325 -23.46 17.94 20.37
CA THR A 325 -23.04 18.30 21.73
C THR A 325 -23.79 17.41 22.73
N PRO A 326 -23.08 16.77 23.68
CA PRO A 326 -23.68 15.99 24.76
C PRO A 326 -24.73 16.79 25.55
N ASP A 327 -25.72 16.11 26.11
CA ASP A 327 -26.71 16.76 26.99
C ASP A 327 -26.25 16.88 28.45
N ILE A 328 -25.21 16.13 28.81
CA ILE A 328 -24.54 16.19 30.10
C ILE A 328 -23.05 15.88 29.95
N VAL A 329 -22.20 16.51 30.76
CA VAL A 329 -20.77 16.19 30.87
C VAL A 329 -20.60 14.88 31.64
N LEU A 330 -20.11 13.84 30.95
CA LEU A 330 -19.75 12.55 31.57
C LEU A 330 -18.25 12.32 31.64
N VAL A 331 -17.49 13.12 30.91
CA VAL A 331 -16.04 13.04 30.79
C VAL A 331 -15.51 14.46 30.96
N SER A 332 -14.53 14.63 31.86
CA SER A 332 -13.94 15.93 32.20
C SER A 332 -12.41 15.84 32.14
N HIS A 333 -11.74 16.97 31.94
CA HIS A 333 -10.28 17.04 31.88
C HIS A 333 -9.68 17.57 33.18
N ASP A 334 -8.48 17.13 33.51
CA ASP A 334 -7.63 17.77 34.52
C ASP A 334 -6.85 18.93 33.89
N TYR A 335 -7.31 20.17 34.05
CA TYR A 335 -6.55 21.36 33.62
C TYR A 335 -5.72 21.97 34.75
N SER A 336 -5.93 21.59 36.02
CA SER A 336 -5.24 22.23 37.15
C SER A 336 -3.80 21.77 37.28
N THR A 337 -3.47 20.58 36.78
CA THR A 337 -2.12 20.01 36.77
C THR A 337 -1.26 20.44 35.57
N ASP A 338 -1.77 21.24 34.64
CA ASP A 338 -1.00 21.74 33.49
C ASP A 338 0.08 22.76 33.91
N ALA A 339 -0.15 23.49 35.02
CA ALA A 339 0.83 24.42 35.59
C ALA A 339 2.01 23.71 36.30
N GLU A 340 1.88 22.43 36.64
CA GLU A 340 2.88 21.63 37.37
C GLU A 340 3.63 20.63 36.47
N ASN A 341 3.23 20.50 35.20
CA ASN A 341 3.94 19.66 34.23
C ASN A 341 5.24 20.34 33.78
N LEU A 342 6.37 19.88 34.34
CA LEU A 342 7.72 20.37 34.03
C LEU A 342 8.07 20.29 32.53
N VAL A 343 7.43 19.37 31.79
CA VAL A 343 7.69 19.10 30.36
C VAL A 343 6.87 20.01 29.42
N MET A 344 5.65 20.40 29.80
CA MET A 344 4.76 21.24 28.96
C MET A 344 5.04 22.74 29.07
N GLY A 345 5.89 23.14 30.03
CA GLY A 345 6.36 24.52 30.21
C GLY A 345 7.50 24.94 29.27
N VAL A 346 8.06 24.01 28.49
CA VAL A 346 9.06 24.30 27.46
C VAL A 346 8.31 24.55 26.15
N LYS A 347 8.33 25.79 25.66
CA LYS A 347 7.77 26.13 24.34
C LYS A 347 8.37 25.18 23.28
N PRO A 348 7.57 24.70 22.30
CA PRO A 348 8.14 24.11 21.10
C PRO A 348 9.14 25.11 20.51
N ARG A 349 10.33 24.65 20.10
CA ARG A 349 11.30 25.47 19.37
C ARG A 349 10.65 25.95 18.07
N HIS A 350 10.03 27.12 18.11
CA HIS A 350 9.82 27.98 16.96
C HIS A 350 10.98 28.95 16.94
N ASP A 351 11.78 28.86 15.88
CA ASP A 351 12.76 29.80 15.35
C ASP A 351 13.62 30.57 16.37
N GLU A 352 14.90 30.21 16.47
CA GLU A 352 16.02 31.16 16.55
C GLU A 352 17.38 30.46 16.37
N ASP A 353 18.09 30.94 15.35
CA ASP A 353 19.52 31.11 15.16
C ASP A 353 20.51 29.94 14.93
N ASP A 354 21.25 30.17 13.84
CA ASP A 354 22.56 29.64 13.46
C ASP A 354 23.51 29.48 14.66
N SER A 355 24.08 28.28 14.82
CA SER A 355 25.49 28.13 15.18
C SER A 355 25.99 26.72 14.87
N GLU A 356 27.11 26.71 14.15
CA GLU A 356 28.04 25.59 14.04
C GLU A 356 28.47 25.13 15.44
N GLU A 357 28.40 23.83 15.74
CA GLU A 357 29.52 23.04 16.29
C GLU A 357 29.12 21.56 16.50
N GLU A 358 30.16 20.74 16.40
CA GLU A 358 30.26 19.29 16.44
C GLU A 358 29.72 18.68 17.75
N ASP A 359 29.20 17.44 17.70
CA ASP A 359 29.68 16.32 18.55
C ASP A 359 28.74 15.10 18.59
N GLU A 360 29.38 13.94 18.41
CA GLU A 360 29.13 12.65 19.07
C GLU A 360 27.76 11.97 18.91
N GLU A 361 27.67 11.12 17.89
CA GLU A 361 26.63 10.10 17.76
C GLU A 361 26.84 8.99 18.82
N LYS A 362 26.21 9.16 19.99
CA LYS A 362 26.12 8.12 21.01
C LYS A 362 25.20 6.99 20.57
N ASP A 363 25.80 5.81 20.52
CA ASP A 363 25.22 4.47 20.47
C ASP A 363 23.95 4.34 21.33
N LEU A 364 22.79 4.26 20.67
CA LEU A 364 21.49 3.90 21.24
C LEU A 364 20.96 2.63 20.57
N SER A 365 21.78 1.59 20.64
CA SER A 365 21.33 0.21 20.62
C SER A 365 20.51 -0.08 21.89
N LEU A 366 19.20 0.16 21.85
CA LEU A 366 18.17 -0.51 22.68
C LEU A 366 16.77 -0.06 22.22
N GLY A 367 16.06 -0.94 21.50
CA GLY A 367 14.60 -0.84 21.34
C GLY A 367 14.03 -0.49 19.96
N LYS A 368 14.70 -0.76 18.84
CA LYS A 368 14.06 -0.74 17.51
C LYS A 368 13.27 -2.03 17.24
N SER A 369 12.22 -2.28 18.02
CA SER A 369 11.16 -3.21 17.64
C SER A 369 9.83 -2.66 18.13
N ALA A 370 9.00 -2.21 17.19
CA ALA A 370 7.56 -2.49 17.30
C ALA A 370 6.77 -2.19 16.01
N TRP A 371 7.20 -1.32 15.08
CA TRP A 371 6.33 -1.00 13.93
C TRP A 371 7.08 -0.77 12.63
N LYS A 372 6.91 -1.71 11.69
CA LYS A 372 7.18 -1.56 10.24
C LYS A 372 6.40 -0.37 9.64
N TRP A 373 5.45 0.19 10.40
CA TRP A 373 4.53 1.23 9.97
C TRP A 373 5.01 2.68 9.94
N VAL A 374 6.06 2.99 10.68
CA VAL A 374 6.74 4.29 10.55
C VAL A 374 7.40 4.39 9.17
N GLU A 375 8.08 3.32 8.76
CA GLU A 375 8.86 3.28 7.52
C GLU A 375 8.01 3.42 6.25
N GLU A 376 6.78 2.87 6.20
CA GLU A 376 5.95 2.99 4.99
C GLU A 376 5.02 4.22 5.00
N ILE A 377 4.69 4.82 6.17
CA ILE A 377 4.14 6.19 6.18
C ILE A 377 5.19 7.13 5.58
N GLU A 378 6.44 7.04 6.05
CA GLU A 378 7.56 7.82 5.51
C GLU A 378 7.76 7.55 4.01
N LYS A 379 7.59 6.31 3.53
CA LYS A 379 7.60 6.02 2.08
C LYS A 379 6.40 6.62 1.33
N SER A 380 5.22 6.75 1.92
CA SER A 380 4.09 7.47 1.28
C SER A 380 4.17 8.99 1.35
N ARG A 381 5.06 9.52 2.19
CA ARG A 381 5.44 10.94 2.15
C ARG A 381 6.32 11.27 0.94
N LEU A 382 6.93 10.26 0.30
CA LEU A 382 7.73 10.46 -0.93
C LEU A 382 6.87 11.03 -2.06
N GLY A 383 6.92 12.36 -2.22
CA GLY A 383 6.20 13.11 -3.25
C GLY A 383 5.11 14.06 -2.74
N LEU A 384 4.83 14.08 -1.43
CA LEU A 384 4.04 15.14 -0.78
C LEU A 384 5.00 16.21 -0.28
N ALA A 385 4.75 17.47 -0.64
CA ALA A 385 5.57 18.60 -0.23
C ALA A 385 4.98 19.29 1.01
N VAL A 386 3.69 19.10 1.26
CA VAL A 386 2.92 19.87 2.24
C VAL A 386 2.44 19.00 3.41
N PHE A 387 2.81 19.39 4.63
CA PHE A 387 2.46 18.71 5.87
C PHE A 387 1.74 19.64 6.86
N GLY A 388 1.05 19.06 7.84
CA GLY A 388 0.49 19.83 8.95
C GLY A 388 -0.64 20.80 8.56
N THR A 389 -0.55 22.03 9.05
CA THR A 389 -1.55 23.11 8.87
C THR A 389 -1.81 23.45 7.40
N ASP A 390 -0.79 23.46 6.54
CA ASP A 390 -0.96 23.75 5.12
C ASP A 390 -1.72 22.64 4.38
N ARG A 391 -1.55 21.38 4.81
CA ARG A 391 -2.33 20.26 4.28
C ARG A 391 -3.81 20.42 4.61
N VAL A 392 -4.13 20.89 5.83
CA VAL A 392 -5.52 21.20 6.21
C VAL A 392 -6.07 22.32 5.33
N ASN A 393 -5.30 23.39 5.16
CA ASN A 393 -5.72 24.54 4.36
C ASN A 393 -5.99 24.16 2.91
N MET A 394 -5.11 23.33 2.34
CA MET A 394 -5.24 22.81 0.99
C MET A 394 -6.46 21.89 0.84
N LEU A 395 -6.63 20.91 1.74
CA LEU A 395 -7.79 20.00 1.76
C LEU A 395 -9.12 20.79 1.78
N LEU A 396 -9.21 21.74 2.71
CA LEU A 396 -10.43 22.51 2.99
C LEU A 396 -10.60 23.73 2.06
N GLY A 397 -9.58 24.10 1.28
CA GLY A 397 -9.59 25.29 0.43
C GLY A 397 -9.58 26.61 1.22
N ILE A 398 -8.82 26.68 2.31
CA ILE A 398 -8.76 27.87 3.19
C ILE A 398 -7.87 28.93 2.55
N GLY A 399 -8.44 30.05 2.10
CA GLY A 399 -7.67 31.17 1.54
C GLY A 399 -7.06 30.89 0.15
N SER A 400 -7.91 30.74 -0.87
CA SER A 400 -7.73 30.94 -2.33
C SER A 400 -6.41 30.64 -3.09
N HIS A 401 -5.34 30.14 -2.47
CA HIS A 401 -4.00 30.09 -3.08
C HIS A 401 -3.47 28.67 -3.35
N HIS A 402 -4.19 27.64 -2.95
CA HIS A 402 -3.70 26.24 -2.94
C HIS A 402 -3.87 25.45 -4.24
N ASN A 403 -4.10 26.12 -5.38
CA ASN A 403 -4.28 25.47 -6.69
C ASN A 403 -3.67 26.28 -7.85
N ASN A 404 -2.73 27.18 -7.54
CA ASN A 404 -2.18 28.11 -8.51
C ASN A 404 -1.20 27.42 -9.46
N THR A 405 -0.46 26.43 -8.96
CA THR A 405 0.52 25.65 -9.73
C THR A 405 -0.03 24.27 -10.13
N GLU A 406 0.55 23.68 -11.18
CA GLU A 406 0.21 22.31 -11.60
C GLU A 406 0.54 21.26 -10.52
N GLN A 407 1.60 21.49 -9.74
CA GLN A 407 1.99 20.62 -8.64
C GLN A 407 0.99 20.68 -7.49
N GLU A 408 0.57 21.88 -7.07
CA GLU A 408 -0.47 22.05 -6.05
C GLU A 408 -1.81 21.43 -6.49
N ARG A 409 -2.19 21.53 -7.78
CA ARG A 409 -3.40 20.87 -8.27
C ARG A 409 -3.32 19.35 -8.16
N LYS A 410 -2.19 18.76 -8.57
CA LYS A 410 -1.96 17.31 -8.45
C LYS A 410 -1.97 16.85 -6.98
N GLU A 411 -1.31 17.60 -6.11
CA GLU A 411 -1.29 17.31 -4.67
C GLU A 411 -2.67 17.48 -4.04
N LEU A 412 -3.46 18.46 -4.48
CA LEU A 412 -4.82 18.69 -3.99
C LEU A 412 -5.75 17.54 -4.39
N ASP A 413 -5.62 17.08 -5.63
CA ASP A 413 -6.35 15.93 -6.15
C ASP A 413 -5.96 14.66 -5.41
N LEU A 414 -4.68 14.46 -5.07
CA LEU A 414 -4.22 13.34 -4.24
C LEU A 414 -4.80 13.40 -2.83
N ILE A 415 -4.76 14.58 -2.19
CA ILE A 415 -5.26 14.80 -0.82
C ILE A 415 -6.77 14.53 -0.75
N ARG A 416 -7.56 15.15 -1.64
CA ARG A 416 -9.03 15.08 -1.61
C ARG A 416 -9.59 13.70 -1.94
N ASN A 417 -8.94 12.97 -2.83
CA ASN A 417 -9.39 11.64 -3.21
C ASN A 417 -8.78 10.52 -2.34
N SER A 418 -7.87 10.85 -1.41
CA SER A 418 -7.38 9.88 -0.42
C SER A 418 -8.47 9.50 0.59
N ARG A 419 -8.26 8.40 1.31
CA ARG A 419 -9.08 8.01 2.48
C ARG A 419 -9.10 9.08 3.60
N PHE A 420 -8.14 9.99 3.58
CA PHE A 420 -8.03 11.11 4.50
C PHE A 420 -8.65 12.41 3.95
N GLY A 421 -9.23 12.34 2.76
CA GLY A 421 -9.90 13.44 2.08
C GLY A 421 -11.32 13.72 2.57
N LEU A 422 -12.02 14.55 1.79
CA LEU A 422 -13.42 14.93 2.01
C LEU A 422 -14.36 13.84 1.49
N GLY A 423 -15.51 13.69 2.14
CA GLY A 423 -16.54 12.76 1.69
C GLY A 423 -17.40 13.36 0.56
N THR A 424 -18.18 12.50 -0.07
CA THR A 424 -19.08 12.87 -1.17
C THR A 424 -20.55 12.96 -0.77
N LYS A 425 -20.88 12.70 0.50
CA LYS A 425 -22.26 12.74 1.00
C LYS A 425 -22.82 14.15 1.14
N ARG A 426 -21.95 15.12 1.42
CA ARG A 426 -22.30 16.55 1.48
C ARG A 426 -21.21 17.38 0.82
N THR A 427 -21.59 18.38 0.04
CA THR A 427 -20.66 19.26 -0.69
C THR A 427 -20.03 20.31 0.22
N MET A 428 -18.95 20.95 -0.24
CA MET A 428 -18.35 22.07 0.49
C MET A 428 -19.27 23.30 0.55
N ASP A 429 -20.18 23.47 -0.41
CA ASP A 429 -21.21 24.51 -0.34
C ASP A 429 -22.22 24.21 0.78
N GLN A 430 -22.62 22.94 0.93
CA GLN A 430 -23.45 22.50 2.06
C GLN A 430 -22.71 22.62 3.40
N VAL A 431 -21.39 22.40 3.43
CA VAL A 431 -20.57 22.70 4.61
C VAL A 431 -20.67 24.18 4.94
N ARG A 432 -20.45 25.08 3.98
CA ARG A 432 -20.56 26.53 4.20
C ARG A 432 -21.96 26.94 4.67
N GLU A 433 -23.01 26.43 4.03
CA GLU A 433 -24.40 26.76 4.37
C GLU A 433 -24.79 26.25 5.77
N PHE A 434 -24.45 25.00 6.08
CA PHE A 434 -24.73 24.38 7.37
C PHE A 434 -23.94 25.03 8.49
N THR A 435 -22.64 25.22 8.26
CA THR A 435 -21.74 25.70 9.31
C THR A 435 -21.77 27.20 9.50
N GLY A 436 -22.14 27.93 8.45
CA GLY A 436 -22.02 29.38 8.36
C GLY A 436 -20.57 29.86 8.24
N ILE A 437 -19.64 28.97 7.88
CA ILE A 437 -18.20 29.25 7.78
C ILE A 437 -17.80 29.31 6.30
N ASP A 438 -17.30 30.46 5.88
CA ASP A 438 -16.71 30.66 4.56
C ASP A 438 -15.19 30.46 4.69
N LEU A 439 -14.78 29.23 4.40
CA LEU A 439 -13.38 28.79 4.44
C LEU A 439 -12.51 29.55 3.42
N LEU A 440 -13.08 29.86 2.24
CA LEU A 440 -12.35 30.55 1.17
C LEU A 440 -11.95 31.95 1.59
N ASN A 441 -12.88 32.70 2.20
CA ASN A 441 -12.64 34.08 2.64
C ASN A 441 -12.21 34.18 4.11
N LYS A 442 -11.87 33.05 4.75
CA LYS A 442 -11.42 32.97 6.16
C LYS A 442 -12.33 33.75 7.12
N LYS A 443 -13.66 33.61 6.97
CA LYS A 443 -14.63 34.36 7.77
C LYS A 443 -15.84 33.53 8.16
N MET A 444 -16.47 33.89 9.27
CA MET A 444 -17.78 33.36 9.63
C MET A 444 -18.86 34.27 9.03
N GLU A 445 -19.67 33.75 8.11
CA GLU A 445 -20.74 34.53 7.46
C GLU A 445 -21.96 34.69 8.36
N CYS A 446 -22.29 33.63 9.09
CA CYS A 446 -23.38 33.65 10.05
C CYS A 446 -23.12 32.65 11.18
N ASN A 447 -23.38 33.06 12.42
CA ASN A 447 -23.24 32.17 13.56
C ASN A 447 -24.46 31.26 13.68
N LYS A 448 -24.30 29.98 13.36
CA LYS A 448 -25.38 28.97 13.35
C LYS A 448 -25.55 28.18 14.65
N CYS A 449 -24.97 28.64 15.77
CA CYS A 449 -24.89 27.91 17.05
C CYS A 449 -26.22 27.48 17.73
N GLY A 450 -27.39 27.79 17.15
CA GLY A 450 -28.70 27.39 17.69
C GLY A 450 -29.77 27.04 16.66
N ASN A 451 -29.52 27.23 15.35
CA ASN A 451 -30.51 27.11 14.29
C ASN A 451 -29.98 26.23 13.15
N ASN A 452 -29.48 25.05 13.50
CA ASN A 452 -29.06 24.06 12.51
C ASN A 452 -30.27 23.23 12.10
N TYR A 453 -30.71 23.45 10.87
CA TYR A 453 -31.63 22.53 10.22
C TYR A 453 -30.83 21.35 9.69
N TRP A 454 -31.45 20.17 9.71
CA TRP A 454 -30.85 18.97 9.17
C TRP A 454 -30.55 19.16 7.68
N VAL A 455 -29.33 18.82 7.26
CA VAL A 455 -28.93 18.84 5.85
C VAL A 455 -29.04 17.41 5.30
N PRO A 456 -29.98 17.19 4.36
CA PRO A 456 -30.10 15.90 3.71
C PRO A 456 -28.79 15.49 3.07
N PHE A 457 -28.43 14.24 3.23
CA PHE A 457 -27.45 13.57 2.40
C PHE A 457 -28.15 12.38 1.75
N GLU A 458 -27.73 12.01 0.54
CA GLU A 458 -28.31 10.86 -0.13
C GLU A 458 -27.92 9.56 0.62
N GLU A 459 -28.91 8.96 1.29
CA GLU A 459 -28.87 7.53 1.58
C GLU A 459 -29.06 6.78 0.27
N SER A 460 -27.96 6.55 -0.43
CA SER A 460 -27.90 5.40 -1.32
C SER A 460 -28.17 4.15 -0.46
N PRO A 461 -29.09 3.23 -0.86
CA PRO A 461 -29.44 2.02 -0.09
C PRO A 461 -28.25 1.12 0.27
N ASN A 462 -27.09 1.41 -0.32
CA ASN A 462 -25.88 0.63 -0.27
C ASN A 462 -24.71 1.30 0.45
N TYR A 463 -24.85 2.48 1.08
CA TYR A 463 -23.72 3.13 1.75
C TYR A 463 -23.84 3.11 3.26
N GLY A 464 -23.05 2.25 3.90
CA GLY A 464 -22.97 2.14 5.35
C GLY A 464 -22.50 0.77 5.79
N VAL A 465 -21.18 0.62 5.90
CA VAL A 465 -20.39 -0.49 6.46
C VAL A 465 -20.65 -1.90 5.95
N GLN A 466 -21.89 -2.28 5.77
CA GLN A 466 -22.30 -3.59 5.30
C GLN A 466 -21.94 -3.81 3.84
N GLU A 467 -21.88 -2.78 2.99
CA GLU A 467 -21.28 -2.94 1.65
C GLU A 467 -19.74 -2.86 1.70
N LEU A 468 -19.11 -2.28 2.73
CA LEU A 468 -17.66 -2.34 2.92
C LEU A 468 -17.21 -3.70 3.51
N LEU A 469 -18.13 -4.42 4.15
CA LEU A 469 -17.93 -5.76 4.69
C LEU A 469 -18.39 -6.87 3.77
N GLU A 470 -19.51 -6.68 3.09
CA GLU A 470 -20.10 -7.66 2.18
C GLU A 470 -19.58 -7.48 0.75
N ARG A 471 -18.81 -6.43 0.40
CA ARG A 471 -18.02 -6.41 -0.86
C ARG A 471 -16.77 -7.29 -0.83
N GLY A 472 -16.55 -8.03 0.26
CA GLY A 472 -15.87 -9.33 0.26
C GLY A 472 -16.70 -10.48 -0.34
N ASN A 473 -17.93 -10.21 -0.81
CA ASN A 473 -18.83 -11.15 -1.49
C ASN A 473 -19.89 -10.44 -2.37
N ILE A 474 -19.60 -10.34 -3.67
CA ILE A 474 -20.58 -10.29 -4.76
C ILE A 474 -21.39 -8.95 -4.88
N GLY A 475 -21.18 -8.10 -5.87
CA GLY A 475 -21.76 -8.28 -7.21
C GLY A 475 -22.98 -7.40 -7.45
N LYS A 476 -22.86 -6.46 -8.40
CA LYS A 476 -23.95 -5.75 -9.14
C LYS A 476 -24.65 -4.54 -8.50
N ALA A 477 -24.53 -3.37 -9.15
CA ALA A 477 -25.65 -2.71 -9.86
C ALA A 477 -25.40 -1.19 -10.07
N GLN A 478 -25.16 -0.79 -11.32
CA GLN A 478 -25.63 0.45 -11.96
C GLN A 478 -25.40 0.19 -13.45
N ARG A 479 -26.41 0.18 -14.31
CA ARG A 479 -27.14 1.36 -14.73
C ARG A 479 -28.60 1.03 -15.04
N GLN A 480 -29.49 1.86 -14.53
CA GLN A 480 -30.81 2.17 -15.07
C GLN A 480 -31.00 3.65 -14.68
N LYS A 481 -31.57 4.55 -15.48
CA LYS A 481 -32.72 4.47 -16.39
C LYS A 481 -32.76 5.80 -17.18
N THR A 482 -33.38 5.80 -18.35
CA THR A 482 -34.32 6.87 -18.70
C THR A 482 -35.72 6.26 -18.64
N ASP A 483 -36.62 6.97 -17.94
CA ASP A 483 -38.00 7.26 -18.34
C ASP A 483 -39.04 7.15 -17.22
N VAL A 484 -39.71 8.29 -17.05
CA VAL A 484 -41.16 8.55 -16.91
C VAL A 484 -41.98 7.70 -15.93
N VAL A 485 -42.68 8.44 -15.07
CA VAL A 485 -43.60 8.08 -13.99
C VAL A 485 -44.78 7.20 -14.43
N VAL A 486 -44.98 6.04 -13.77
CA VAL A 486 -46.29 5.42 -13.46
C VAL A 486 -46.19 4.64 -12.13
N GLU A 487 -47.27 4.69 -11.34
CA GLU A 487 -47.48 4.21 -9.96
C GLU A 487 -47.07 2.75 -9.65
N GLU A 488 -46.57 2.50 -8.42
CA GLU A 488 -46.24 1.18 -7.87
C GLU A 488 -47.48 0.38 -7.38
N PRO A 489 -47.40 -0.96 -7.43
CA PRO A 489 -47.77 -1.75 -6.24
C PRO A 489 -46.86 -2.97 -5.90
N ASN A 490 -46.77 -3.22 -4.58
CA ASN A 490 -46.51 -4.46 -3.82
C ASN A 490 -45.18 -5.27 -3.93
N ARG A 491 -44.48 -5.36 -2.78
CA ARG A 491 -43.08 -5.84 -2.61
C ARG A 491 -42.88 -7.34 -2.35
N GLU A 492 -43.91 -8.17 -2.31
CA GLU A 492 -43.71 -9.64 -2.21
C GLU A 492 -43.40 -10.30 -3.57
N GLY A 493 -43.79 -9.68 -4.70
CA GLY A 493 -43.51 -10.18 -6.05
C GLY A 493 -42.08 -9.96 -6.56
N GLN A 494 -41.26 -9.11 -5.92
CA GLN A 494 -39.94 -8.71 -6.46
C GLN A 494 -38.85 -9.79 -6.33
N ARG A 495 -39.01 -10.77 -5.43
CA ARG A 495 -38.06 -11.89 -5.29
C ARG A 495 -38.33 -13.01 -6.30
N GLU A 496 -39.59 -13.20 -6.68
CA GLU A 496 -40.01 -14.07 -7.79
C GLU A 496 -39.68 -13.41 -9.15
N GLN A 497 -39.88 -12.08 -9.29
CA GLN A 497 -39.56 -11.34 -10.51
C GLN A 497 -38.07 -11.32 -10.90
N LYS A 498 -37.12 -11.31 -9.96
CA LYS A 498 -35.67 -11.37 -10.30
C LYS A 498 -35.22 -12.74 -10.80
N ILE A 499 -35.90 -13.81 -10.37
CA ILE A 499 -35.67 -15.18 -10.86
C ILE A 499 -36.35 -15.36 -12.24
N GLU A 500 -37.54 -14.80 -12.42
CA GLU A 500 -38.24 -14.75 -13.72
C GLU A 500 -37.50 -13.89 -14.76
N GLN A 501 -36.90 -12.76 -14.38
CA GLN A 501 -36.10 -11.92 -15.29
C GLN A 501 -34.87 -12.64 -15.83
N PHE A 502 -34.17 -13.40 -14.99
CA PHE A 502 -32.99 -14.17 -15.43
C PHE A 502 -33.38 -15.36 -16.31
N GLN A 503 -34.50 -16.03 -16.02
CA GLN A 503 -35.07 -17.07 -16.89
C GLN A 503 -35.56 -16.52 -18.23
N GLY A 504 -36.16 -15.32 -18.24
CA GLY A 504 -36.57 -14.64 -19.47
C GLY A 504 -35.41 -14.30 -20.40
N LEU A 505 -34.27 -13.84 -19.84
CA LEU A 505 -33.05 -13.60 -20.61
C LEU A 505 -32.49 -14.89 -21.23
N VAL A 506 -32.49 -16.00 -20.47
CA VAL A 506 -32.08 -17.31 -20.99
C VAL A 506 -33.00 -17.76 -22.13
N GLN A 507 -34.32 -17.62 -21.96
CA GLN A 507 -35.29 -17.95 -23.02
C GLN A 507 -35.10 -17.09 -24.27
N GLY A 508 -34.84 -15.78 -24.11
CA GLY A 508 -34.57 -14.87 -25.23
C GLY A 508 -33.33 -15.25 -26.03
N ILE A 509 -32.26 -15.67 -25.35
CA ILE A 509 -31.04 -16.19 -26.00
C ILE A 509 -31.29 -17.53 -26.71
N MET A 510 -32.07 -18.42 -26.09
CA MET A 510 -32.37 -19.75 -26.65
C MET A 510 -33.43 -19.72 -27.77
N GLY A 511 -34.13 -18.60 -27.93
CA GLY A 511 -35.07 -18.37 -29.04
C GLY A 511 -34.39 -18.23 -30.40
N ASN A 512 -35.17 -17.93 -31.44
CA ASN A 512 -34.70 -17.78 -32.83
C ASN A 512 -34.83 -16.35 -33.40
N ASP A 513 -35.34 -15.40 -32.61
CA ASP A 513 -35.47 -14.00 -33.03
C ASP A 513 -34.15 -13.26 -32.80
N GLY A 514 -33.52 -12.80 -33.89
CA GLY A 514 -32.21 -12.15 -33.84
C GLY A 514 -32.19 -10.82 -33.06
N ALA A 515 -33.30 -10.07 -33.03
CA ALA A 515 -33.37 -8.83 -32.26
C ALA A 515 -33.41 -9.12 -30.75
N ILE A 516 -34.24 -10.08 -30.35
CA ILE A 516 -34.36 -10.52 -28.96
C ILE A 516 -33.05 -11.15 -28.47
N GLN A 517 -32.41 -11.99 -29.30
CA GLN A 517 -31.10 -12.56 -29.00
C GLN A 517 -30.05 -11.48 -28.75
N THR A 518 -30.04 -10.42 -29.57
CA THR A 518 -29.09 -9.31 -29.43
C THR A 518 -29.34 -8.52 -28.14
N GLU A 519 -30.59 -8.18 -27.86
CA GLU A 519 -30.97 -7.47 -26.65
C GLU A 519 -30.62 -8.27 -25.39
N CYS A 520 -31.00 -9.56 -25.35
CA CYS A 520 -30.71 -10.43 -24.22
C CYS A 520 -29.20 -10.66 -24.05
N THR A 521 -28.45 -10.82 -25.15
CA THR A 521 -26.98 -10.96 -25.10
C THR A 521 -26.32 -9.68 -24.58
N SER A 522 -26.80 -8.50 -25.00
CA SER A 522 -26.37 -7.22 -24.45
C SER A 522 -26.64 -7.15 -22.94
N GLU A 523 -27.81 -7.58 -22.47
CA GLU A 523 -28.10 -7.63 -21.04
C GLU A 523 -27.18 -8.59 -20.27
N PHE A 524 -26.91 -9.79 -20.80
CA PHE A 524 -25.92 -10.69 -20.20
C PHE A 524 -24.52 -10.06 -20.18
N ARG A 525 -24.11 -9.39 -21.25
CA ARG A 525 -22.84 -8.66 -21.28
C ARG A 525 -22.84 -7.54 -20.24
N ARG A 526 -23.92 -6.76 -20.08
CA ARG A 526 -24.03 -5.74 -19.02
C ARG A 526 -23.89 -6.36 -17.65
N LEU A 527 -24.53 -7.51 -17.40
CA LEU A 527 -24.41 -8.26 -16.16
C LEU A 527 -22.96 -8.72 -15.92
N LEU A 528 -22.25 -9.15 -16.96
CA LEU A 528 -20.86 -9.60 -16.88
C LEU A 528 -19.85 -8.43 -16.84
N SER A 529 -20.21 -7.24 -17.29
CA SER A 529 -19.36 -6.03 -17.28
C SER A 529 -19.37 -5.30 -15.93
N ILE A 530 -19.98 -5.91 -14.92
CA ILE A 530 -20.09 -5.33 -13.59
C ILE A 530 -18.72 -5.42 -12.92
N GLU A 531 -18.13 -4.27 -12.61
CA GLU A 531 -16.76 -4.14 -12.09
C GLU A 531 -16.48 -4.98 -10.84
N LYS A 532 -17.47 -5.09 -9.94
CA LYS A 532 -17.36 -5.88 -8.71
C LYS A 532 -18.17 -7.16 -8.86
N ASN A 533 -17.49 -8.30 -8.79
CA ASN A 533 -18.06 -9.65 -8.78
C ASN A 533 -19.17 -9.86 -9.82
N PRO A 534 -18.82 -9.78 -11.11
CA PRO A 534 -19.75 -10.16 -12.16
C PRO A 534 -20.25 -11.59 -11.90
N PRO A 535 -21.51 -11.90 -12.22
CA PRO A 535 -22.17 -13.18 -11.94
C PRO A 535 -21.67 -14.27 -12.89
N ILE A 536 -20.37 -14.34 -13.14
CA ILE A 536 -19.77 -15.21 -14.16
C ILE A 536 -20.22 -16.64 -13.92
N GLN A 537 -20.13 -17.14 -12.69
CA GLN A 537 -20.55 -18.50 -12.35
C GLN A 537 -22.06 -18.71 -12.59
N GLN A 538 -22.93 -17.73 -12.25
CA GLN A 538 -24.37 -17.87 -12.48
C GLN A 538 -24.72 -17.88 -13.98
N VAL A 539 -24.00 -17.12 -14.81
CA VAL A 539 -24.17 -17.12 -16.27
C VAL A 539 -23.65 -18.44 -16.87
N ILE A 540 -22.56 -18.98 -16.33
CA ILE A 540 -22.06 -20.31 -16.69
C ILE A 540 -23.09 -21.38 -16.33
N ASP A 541 -23.59 -21.37 -15.09
CA ASP A 541 -24.56 -22.32 -14.57
C ASP A 541 -25.91 -22.24 -15.32
N ALA A 542 -26.25 -21.07 -15.88
CA ALA A 542 -27.40 -20.88 -16.75
C ALA A 542 -27.28 -21.58 -18.12
N GLY A 543 -26.10 -22.10 -18.47
CA GLY A 543 -25.88 -22.87 -19.69
C GLY A 543 -25.88 -22.06 -20.99
N VAL A 544 -25.74 -20.73 -20.92
CA VAL A 544 -25.80 -19.84 -22.10
C VAL A 544 -24.46 -19.68 -22.83
N VAL A 545 -23.35 -20.12 -22.24
CA VAL A 545 -21.98 -19.94 -22.80
C VAL A 545 -21.81 -20.57 -24.19
N PRO A 546 -22.25 -21.83 -24.45
CA PRO A 546 -22.18 -22.39 -25.80
C PRO A 546 -22.97 -21.57 -26.82
N ARG A 547 -24.08 -20.96 -26.41
CA ARG A 547 -24.92 -20.14 -27.28
C ARG A 547 -24.24 -18.80 -27.64
N PHE A 548 -23.49 -18.20 -26.72
CA PHE A 548 -22.64 -17.06 -27.06
C PHE A 548 -21.58 -17.43 -28.11
N VAL A 549 -21.00 -18.63 -28.03
CA VAL A 549 -20.03 -19.12 -29.03
C VAL A 549 -20.67 -19.33 -30.40
N GLU A 550 -21.91 -19.82 -30.45
CA GLU A 550 -22.68 -19.90 -31.70
C GLU A 550 -22.97 -18.52 -32.27
N PHE A 551 -23.28 -17.53 -31.43
CA PHE A 551 -23.52 -16.14 -31.84
C PHE A 551 -22.29 -15.47 -32.44
N LEU A 552 -21.07 -15.84 -32.02
CA LEU A 552 -19.84 -15.40 -32.69
C LEU A 552 -19.78 -15.78 -34.18
N GLN A 553 -20.55 -16.78 -34.63
CA GLN A 553 -20.54 -17.25 -36.02
C GLN A 553 -21.61 -16.58 -36.89
N ARG A 554 -22.37 -15.63 -36.36
CA ARG A 554 -23.44 -14.91 -37.07
C ARG A 554 -22.89 -13.71 -37.83
N ASP A 555 -22.17 -13.97 -38.93
CA ASP A 555 -21.56 -12.92 -39.78
C ASP A 555 -22.61 -11.95 -40.38
N ASP A 556 -23.87 -12.36 -40.43
CA ASP A 556 -25.01 -11.54 -40.84
C ASP A 556 -25.50 -10.56 -39.76
N SER A 557 -25.03 -10.69 -38.50
CA SER A 557 -25.37 -9.80 -37.39
C SER A 557 -24.15 -9.38 -36.56
N PRO A 558 -23.38 -8.37 -37.02
CA PRO A 558 -22.20 -7.89 -36.31
C PRO A 558 -22.47 -7.37 -34.89
N ALA A 559 -23.65 -6.80 -34.64
CA ALA A 559 -24.05 -6.34 -33.32
C ALA A 559 -24.18 -7.51 -32.32
N LEU A 560 -24.74 -8.64 -32.77
CA LEU A 560 -24.84 -9.85 -31.96
C LEU A 560 -23.46 -10.49 -31.73
N GLN A 561 -22.61 -10.53 -32.76
CA GLN A 561 -21.22 -10.98 -32.64
C GLN A 561 -20.44 -10.16 -31.61
N PHE A 562 -20.58 -8.83 -31.65
CA PHE A 562 -19.92 -7.91 -30.73
C PHE A 562 -20.34 -8.15 -29.28
N GLU A 563 -21.65 -8.17 -29.00
CA GLU A 563 -22.16 -8.39 -27.63
C GLU A 563 -21.77 -9.78 -27.09
N ALA A 564 -21.83 -10.82 -27.93
CA ALA A 564 -21.42 -12.17 -27.56
C ALA A 564 -19.90 -12.27 -27.29
N ALA A 565 -19.09 -11.63 -28.14
CA ALA A 565 -17.65 -11.55 -27.96
C ALA A 565 -17.28 -10.85 -26.65
N TRP A 566 -17.98 -9.76 -26.33
CA TRP A 566 -17.75 -9.02 -25.10
C TRP A 566 -18.21 -9.81 -23.86
N ALA A 567 -19.36 -10.48 -23.92
CA ALA A 567 -19.81 -11.38 -22.84
C ALA A 567 -18.76 -12.46 -22.54
N LEU A 568 -18.25 -13.13 -23.58
CA LEU A 568 -17.21 -14.17 -23.45
C LEU A 568 -15.88 -13.59 -22.96
N THR A 569 -15.52 -12.38 -23.37
CA THR A 569 -14.31 -11.68 -22.88
C THR A 569 -14.38 -11.48 -21.36
N ASN A 570 -15.52 -10.99 -20.85
CA ASN A 570 -15.73 -10.78 -19.41
C ASN A 570 -15.78 -12.10 -18.61
N ILE A 571 -16.23 -13.19 -19.23
CA ILE A 571 -16.14 -14.53 -18.62
C ILE A 571 -14.66 -14.97 -18.54
N ALA A 572 -13.91 -14.79 -19.63
CA ALA A 572 -12.51 -15.18 -19.74
C ALA A 572 -11.57 -14.35 -18.85
N SER A 573 -11.93 -13.11 -18.50
CA SER A 573 -11.19 -12.25 -17.56
C SER A 573 -11.43 -12.59 -16.08
N GLY A 574 -12.22 -13.62 -15.79
CA GLY A 574 -12.54 -14.09 -14.44
C GLY A 574 -11.44 -14.94 -13.80
N THR A 575 -11.80 -16.15 -13.34
CA THR A 575 -10.82 -17.10 -12.79
C THR A 575 -10.31 -18.03 -13.89
N ARG A 576 -9.17 -18.68 -13.65
CA ARG A 576 -8.63 -19.73 -14.54
C ARG A 576 -9.67 -20.80 -14.93
N LYS A 577 -10.63 -21.12 -14.07
CA LYS A 577 -11.71 -22.08 -14.36
C LYS A 577 -12.70 -21.53 -15.40
N HIS A 578 -12.99 -20.23 -15.36
CA HIS A 578 -13.86 -19.58 -16.33
C HIS A 578 -13.17 -19.48 -17.70
N THR A 579 -11.90 -19.09 -17.73
CA THR A 579 -11.08 -19.09 -18.96
C THR A 579 -11.03 -20.49 -19.56
N LYS A 580 -10.81 -21.52 -18.73
CA LYS A 580 -10.85 -22.93 -19.16
C LYS A 580 -12.14 -23.27 -19.89
N LEU A 581 -13.29 -22.95 -19.30
CA LEU A 581 -14.59 -23.22 -19.91
C LEU A 581 -14.71 -22.56 -21.28
N VAL A 582 -14.39 -21.27 -21.40
CA VAL A 582 -14.46 -20.52 -22.68
C VAL A 582 -13.58 -21.17 -23.75
N THR A 583 -12.41 -21.68 -23.37
CA THR A 583 -11.53 -22.42 -24.29
C THR A 583 -12.09 -23.79 -24.67
N GLU A 584 -12.64 -24.55 -23.71
CA GLU A 584 -13.18 -25.91 -23.94
C GLU A 584 -14.45 -25.90 -24.80
N VAL A 585 -15.25 -24.83 -24.75
CA VAL A 585 -16.41 -24.67 -25.64
C VAL A 585 -16.06 -24.22 -27.06
N GLY A 586 -14.76 -24.07 -27.38
CA GLY A 586 -14.29 -23.82 -28.75
C GLY A 586 -14.31 -22.35 -29.19
N ALA A 587 -14.31 -21.39 -28.27
CA ALA A 587 -14.37 -19.97 -28.62
C ALA A 587 -13.09 -19.44 -29.31
N VAL A 588 -11.91 -19.98 -28.98
CA VAL A 588 -10.60 -19.45 -29.43
C VAL A 588 -10.43 -19.46 -30.95
N PRO A 589 -10.64 -20.58 -31.69
CA PRO A 589 -10.53 -20.57 -33.15
C PRO A 589 -11.50 -19.59 -33.83
N ILE A 590 -12.67 -19.35 -33.22
CA ILE A 590 -13.66 -18.42 -33.75
C ILE A 590 -13.19 -16.97 -33.52
N PHE A 591 -12.66 -16.64 -32.33
CA PHE A 591 -12.05 -15.33 -32.10
C PHE A 591 -10.89 -15.05 -33.07
N VAL A 592 -10.05 -16.04 -33.36
CA VAL A 592 -8.98 -15.91 -34.38
C VAL A 592 -9.57 -15.57 -35.75
N ARG A 593 -10.62 -16.27 -36.18
CA ARG A 593 -11.32 -15.94 -37.43
C ARG A 593 -11.90 -14.53 -37.42
N LEU A 594 -12.48 -14.09 -36.30
CA LEU A 594 -13.10 -12.77 -36.14
C LEU A 594 -12.11 -11.60 -36.25
N LEU A 595 -10.80 -11.83 -36.09
CA LEU A 595 -9.76 -10.83 -36.39
C LEU A 595 -9.77 -10.40 -37.87
N THR A 596 -10.38 -11.18 -38.76
CA THR A 596 -10.54 -10.84 -40.19
C THR A 596 -11.95 -10.35 -40.55
N SER A 597 -12.82 -10.12 -39.55
CA SER A 597 -14.19 -9.63 -39.77
C SER A 597 -14.18 -8.29 -40.51
N PRO A 598 -15.13 -8.04 -41.43
CA PRO A 598 -15.27 -6.71 -42.05
C PRO A 598 -15.65 -5.61 -41.03
N ASN A 599 -16.25 -5.98 -39.90
CA ASN A 599 -16.65 -5.04 -38.84
C ASN A 599 -15.48 -4.75 -37.88
N ALA A 600 -15.14 -3.47 -37.71
CA ALA A 600 -14.01 -3.04 -36.88
C ALA A 600 -14.20 -3.31 -35.39
N ASP A 601 -15.40 -3.09 -34.85
CA ASP A 601 -15.70 -3.28 -33.42
C ASP A 601 -15.63 -4.77 -33.05
N VAL A 602 -16.08 -5.65 -33.95
CA VAL A 602 -15.96 -7.11 -33.79
C VAL A 602 -14.49 -7.55 -33.80
N ARG A 603 -13.66 -7.00 -34.70
CA ARG A 603 -12.22 -7.27 -34.69
C ARG A 603 -11.58 -6.85 -33.37
N GLU A 604 -11.91 -5.65 -32.89
CA GLU A 604 -11.34 -5.09 -31.67
C GLU A 604 -11.72 -5.92 -30.44
N GLN A 605 -12.98 -6.32 -30.36
CA GLN A 605 -13.45 -7.18 -29.27
C GLN A 605 -12.80 -8.57 -29.31
N ALA A 606 -12.56 -9.13 -30.51
CA ALA A 606 -11.85 -10.40 -30.66
C ALA A 606 -10.37 -10.30 -30.23
N VAL A 607 -9.70 -9.20 -30.55
CA VAL A 607 -8.34 -8.89 -30.05
C VAL A 607 -8.33 -8.90 -28.51
N TRP A 608 -9.28 -8.18 -27.89
CA TRP A 608 -9.35 -8.08 -26.44
C TRP A 608 -9.65 -9.42 -25.76
N ALA A 609 -10.53 -10.24 -26.34
CA ALA A 609 -10.81 -11.59 -25.87
C ALA A 609 -9.56 -12.48 -25.89
N LEU A 610 -8.84 -12.51 -27.02
CA LEU A 610 -7.62 -13.31 -27.18
C LEU A 610 -6.50 -12.85 -26.23
N GLY A 611 -6.36 -11.54 -26.02
CA GLY A 611 -5.40 -10.99 -25.06
C GLY A 611 -5.69 -11.42 -23.62
N ASN A 612 -6.96 -11.44 -23.19
CA ASN A 612 -7.34 -11.93 -21.85
C ASN A 612 -7.06 -13.43 -21.70
N ILE A 613 -7.40 -14.24 -22.70
CA ILE A 613 -7.16 -15.70 -22.67
C ILE A 613 -5.65 -16.00 -22.62
N ALA A 614 -4.85 -15.33 -23.45
CA ALA A 614 -3.40 -15.50 -23.43
C ALA A 614 -2.76 -14.98 -22.13
N GLY A 615 -3.32 -13.93 -21.53
CA GLY A 615 -2.82 -13.33 -20.29
C GLY A 615 -3.03 -14.16 -19.01
N ASP A 616 -3.92 -15.16 -19.00
CA ASP A 616 -4.19 -15.99 -17.80
C ASP A 616 -2.98 -16.86 -17.41
N SER A 617 -2.42 -17.60 -18.38
CA SER A 617 -1.30 -18.50 -18.13
C SER A 617 -0.61 -19.00 -19.41
N PRO A 618 0.67 -19.47 -19.32
CA PRO A 618 1.41 -19.97 -20.47
C PRO A 618 0.68 -21.04 -21.31
N PRO A 619 -0.05 -22.02 -20.73
CA PRO A 619 -0.78 -23.00 -21.54
C PRO A 619 -1.88 -22.39 -22.42
N TYR A 620 -2.60 -21.36 -21.96
CA TYR A 620 -3.63 -20.71 -22.77
C TYR A 620 -3.05 -19.75 -23.80
N ARG A 621 -1.95 -19.07 -23.48
CA ARG A 621 -1.14 -18.33 -24.47
C ARG A 621 -0.74 -19.27 -25.61
N ASP A 622 -0.14 -20.41 -25.29
CA ASP A 622 0.33 -21.36 -26.30
C ASP A 622 -0.85 -21.96 -27.10
N PHE A 623 -1.99 -22.20 -26.46
CA PHE A 623 -3.21 -22.62 -27.14
C PHE A 623 -3.72 -21.59 -28.15
N VAL A 624 -3.72 -20.30 -27.78
CA VAL A 624 -4.09 -19.20 -28.68
C VAL A 624 -3.10 -19.08 -29.85
N LEU A 625 -1.80 -19.22 -29.59
CA LEU A 625 -0.76 -19.21 -30.62
C LEU A 625 -0.90 -20.41 -31.59
N GLN A 626 -1.13 -21.62 -31.07
CA GLN A 626 -1.36 -22.83 -31.85
C GLN A 626 -2.64 -22.77 -32.69
N ALA A 627 -3.64 -21.99 -32.26
CA ALA A 627 -4.83 -21.70 -33.05
C ALA A 627 -4.57 -20.73 -34.22
N GLY A 628 -3.33 -20.27 -34.43
CA GLY A 628 -2.96 -19.41 -35.56
C GLY A 628 -3.29 -17.92 -35.34
N ALA A 629 -3.40 -17.47 -34.09
CA ALA A 629 -3.80 -16.09 -33.76
C ALA A 629 -2.78 -15.01 -34.17
N MET A 630 -1.51 -15.39 -34.37
CA MET A 630 -0.41 -14.44 -34.54
C MET A 630 -0.56 -13.58 -35.80
N GLU A 631 -0.65 -14.20 -36.98
CA GLU A 631 -0.69 -13.47 -38.25
C GLU A 631 -1.92 -12.53 -38.35
N PRO A 632 -3.15 -12.96 -38.04
CA PRO A 632 -4.31 -12.06 -38.07
C PRO A 632 -4.23 -10.92 -37.04
N LEU A 633 -3.60 -11.14 -35.88
CA LEU A 633 -3.37 -10.08 -34.89
C LEU A 633 -2.39 -9.02 -35.42
N LEU A 634 -1.28 -9.46 -36.03
CA LEU A 634 -0.28 -8.56 -36.61
C LEU A 634 -0.87 -7.69 -37.73
N GLN A 635 -1.83 -8.20 -38.50
CA GLN A 635 -2.55 -7.43 -39.51
C GLN A 635 -3.36 -6.25 -38.93
N GLN A 636 -3.69 -6.27 -37.63
CA GLN A 636 -4.37 -5.16 -36.96
C GLN A 636 -3.42 -4.02 -36.54
N LEU A 637 -2.10 -4.27 -36.55
CA LEU A 637 -1.06 -3.34 -36.10
C LEU A 637 -0.44 -2.59 -37.28
N HIS A 638 -1.22 -1.69 -37.90
CA HIS A 638 -0.76 -0.87 -39.03
C HIS A 638 -1.10 0.61 -38.84
N GLN A 639 -0.41 1.52 -39.56
CA GLN A 639 -0.56 2.98 -39.43
C GLN A 639 -2.00 3.51 -39.60
N LYS A 640 -2.87 2.79 -40.32
CA LYS A 640 -4.29 3.19 -40.53
C LYS A 640 -5.22 2.75 -39.40
N SER A 641 -4.73 2.00 -38.42
CA SER A 641 -5.55 1.53 -37.30
C SER A 641 -5.87 2.69 -36.38
N ASN A 642 -7.09 2.73 -35.85
CA ASN A 642 -7.42 3.70 -34.82
C ASN A 642 -6.62 3.41 -33.54
N LEU A 643 -6.52 4.40 -32.65
CA LEU A 643 -5.69 4.29 -31.45
C LEU A 643 -6.18 3.20 -30.48
N SER A 644 -7.50 3.02 -30.36
CA SER A 644 -8.11 2.01 -29.49
C SER A 644 -7.72 0.58 -29.90
N MET A 645 -7.86 0.27 -31.19
CA MET A 645 -7.40 -0.97 -31.79
C MET A 645 -5.89 -1.16 -31.60
N LEU A 646 -5.08 -0.12 -31.84
CA LEU A 646 -3.63 -0.21 -31.68
C LEU A 646 -3.25 -0.59 -30.25
N ARG A 647 -3.84 0.07 -29.23
CA ARG A 647 -3.63 -0.22 -27.80
C ARG A 647 -4.06 -1.65 -27.45
N ASN A 648 -5.24 -2.07 -27.89
CA ASN A 648 -5.73 -3.42 -27.61
C ASN A 648 -4.89 -4.51 -28.29
N ALA A 649 -4.46 -4.27 -29.53
CA ALA A 649 -3.68 -5.23 -30.30
C ALA A 649 -2.24 -5.37 -29.79
N ILE A 650 -1.59 -4.27 -29.39
CA ILE A 650 -0.24 -4.34 -28.82
C ILE A 650 -0.25 -4.92 -27.41
N TRP A 651 -1.29 -4.65 -26.62
CA TRP A 651 -1.51 -5.30 -25.32
C TRP A 651 -1.72 -6.81 -25.47
N ALA A 652 -2.53 -7.25 -26.44
CA ALA A 652 -2.71 -8.67 -26.73
C ALA A 652 -1.39 -9.31 -27.21
N LEU A 653 -0.65 -8.62 -28.07
CA LEU A 653 0.66 -9.08 -28.55
C LEU A 653 1.69 -9.20 -27.41
N SER A 654 1.70 -8.26 -26.46
CA SER A 654 2.58 -8.34 -25.29
C SER A 654 2.26 -9.57 -24.43
N ASN A 655 0.98 -9.91 -24.27
CA ASN A 655 0.55 -11.15 -23.60
C ASN A 655 0.92 -12.41 -24.41
N PHE A 656 0.95 -12.36 -25.74
CA PHE A 656 1.41 -13.48 -26.58
C PHE A 656 2.91 -13.76 -26.39
N CYS A 657 3.70 -12.74 -26.08
CA CYS A 657 5.13 -12.88 -25.79
C CYS A 657 5.43 -13.23 -24.31
N ARG A 658 4.49 -12.95 -23.39
CA ARG A 658 4.70 -13.02 -21.93
C ARG A 658 4.73 -14.43 -21.38
N GLY A 659 5.45 -14.62 -20.26
CA GLY A 659 5.31 -15.77 -19.37
C GLY A 659 6.52 -16.71 -19.33
N LYS A 660 6.58 -17.56 -18.29
CA LYS A 660 7.58 -18.63 -18.13
C LYS A 660 6.84 -19.97 -17.92
N PRO A 661 7.12 -21.02 -18.72
CA PRO A 661 8.07 -21.07 -19.84
C PRO A 661 7.67 -20.10 -20.99
N GLN A 662 8.67 -19.66 -21.74
CA GLN A 662 8.47 -18.74 -22.87
C GLN A 662 7.71 -19.40 -24.02
N PRO A 663 7.01 -18.62 -24.87
CA PRO A 663 6.38 -19.16 -26.06
C PRO A 663 7.44 -19.69 -27.04
N ASP A 664 7.00 -20.52 -27.98
CA ASP A 664 7.82 -20.90 -29.13
C ASP A 664 8.23 -19.63 -29.90
N PHE A 665 9.55 -19.41 -29.96
CA PHE A 665 10.10 -18.19 -30.52
C PHE A 665 9.76 -18.06 -32.01
N GLU A 666 9.72 -19.15 -32.77
CA GLU A 666 9.44 -19.09 -34.21
C GLU A 666 8.00 -18.63 -34.49
N ILE A 667 7.08 -18.85 -33.55
CA ILE A 667 5.70 -18.35 -33.67
C ILE A 667 5.62 -16.85 -33.36
N VAL A 668 6.35 -16.35 -32.36
CA VAL A 668 6.27 -14.94 -31.94
C VAL A 668 7.27 -14.01 -32.63
N ARG A 669 8.33 -14.56 -33.25
CA ARG A 669 9.37 -13.84 -34.00
C ARG A 669 8.82 -12.89 -35.09
N PRO A 670 7.75 -13.23 -35.84
CA PRO A 670 7.15 -12.31 -36.81
C PRO A 670 6.64 -10.99 -36.23
N ALA A 671 6.52 -10.85 -34.90
CA ALA A 671 6.19 -9.57 -34.25
C ALA A 671 7.28 -8.50 -34.41
N LEU A 672 8.56 -8.90 -34.48
CA LEU A 672 9.69 -7.99 -34.34
C LEU A 672 9.67 -6.81 -35.34
N PRO A 673 9.38 -7.00 -36.64
CA PRO A 673 9.31 -5.88 -37.59
C PRO A 673 8.17 -4.89 -37.31
N ILE A 674 7.11 -5.32 -36.63
CA ILE A 674 5.99 -4.45 -36.24
C ILE A 674 6.33 -3.72 -34.94
N LEU A 675 6.92 -4.43 -33.96
CA LEU A 675 7.40 -3.82 -32.73
C LEU A 675 8.42 -2.72 -33.00
N SER A 676 9.35 -2.92 -33.94
CA SER A 676 10.32 -1.89 -34.31
C SER A 676 9.67 -0.63 -34.89
N GLN A 677 8.53 -0.75 -35.56
CA GLN A 677 7.76 0.40 -36.05
C GLN A 677 6.98 1.09 -34.91
N LEU A 678 6.34 0.32 -34.03
CA LEU A 678 5.48 0.85 -32.95
C LEU A 678 6.27 1.58 -31.85
N MET A 679 7.57 1.32 -31.72
CA MET A 679 8.46 2.05 -30.81
C MET A 679 8.63 3.54 -31.13
N PHE A 680 8.16 3.98 -32.30
CA PHE A 680 8.11 5.39 -32.70
C PHE A 680 6.73 6.02 -32.51
N SER A 681 5.79 5.30 -31.88
CA SER A 681 4.48 5.83 -31.51
C SER A 681 4.62 7.03 -30.56
N GLY A 682 3.75 8.02 -30.71
CA GLY A 682 3.60 9.11 -29.74
C GLY A 682 2.68 8.76 -28.56
N ASP A 683 2.06 7.57 -28.58
CA ASP A 683 1.16 7.11 -27.54
C ASP A 683 1.89 6.28 -26.48
N GLU A 684 1.78 6.69 -25.21
CA GLU A 684 2.50 6.08 -24.10
C GLU A 684 2.08 4.64 -23.80
N GLU A 685 0.79 4.31 -23.93
CA GLU A 685 0.28 2.95 -23.71
C GLU A 685 0.84 1.99 -24.78
N VAL A 686 0.78 2.42 -26.05
CA VAL A 686 1.38 1.65 -27.15
C VAL A 686 2.88 1.45 -26.94
N LEU A 687 3.63 2.50 -26.56
CA LEU A 687 5.06 2.40 -26.28
C LEU A 687 5.35 1.44 -25.12
N THR A 688 4.57 1.51 -24.05
CA THR A 688 4.74 0.66 -22.86
C THR A 688 4.61 -0.81 -23.20
N ASP A 689 3.54 -1.20 -23.89
CA ASP A 689 3.29 -2.60 -24.26
C ASP A 689 4.24 -3.09 -25.37
N THR A 690 4.65 -2.21 -26.28
CA THR A 690 5.69 -2.51 -27.27
C THR A 690 7.01 -2.85 -26.60
N CYS A 691 7.45 -2.04 -25.63
CA CYS A 691 8.67 -2.31 -24.86
C CYS A 691 8.54 -3.58 -24.00
N TRP A 692 7.36 -3.88 -23.44
CA TRP A 692 7.16 -5.15 -22.72
C TRP A 692 7.27 -6.37 -23.63
N ALA A 693 6.67 -6.31 -24.83
CA ALA A 693 6.80 -7.39 -25.81
C ALA A 693 8.27 -7.63 -26.17
N LEU A 694 9.04 -6.57 -26.43
CA LEU A 694 10.48 -6.65 -26.70
C LEU A 694 11.27 -7.18 -25.50
N ALA A 695 10.94 -6.77 -24.28
CA ALA A 695 11.55 -7.30 -23.06
C ALA A 695 11.32 -8.82 -22.95
N TYR A 696 10.13 -9.31 -23.29
CA TYR A 696 9.86 -10.75 -23.27
C TYR A 696 10.57 -11.52 -24.38
N LEU A 697 10.70 -10.94 -25.58
CA LEU A 697 11.39 -11.54 -26.72
C LEU A 697 12.92 -11.53 -26.58
N SER A 698 13.47 -10.55 -25.87
CA SER A 698 14.92 -10.42 -25.61
C SER A 698 15.39 -11.26 -24.42
N GLY A 699 14.51 -11.68 -23.53
CA GLY A 699 14.88 -12.61 -22.47
C GLY A 699 15.16 -13.98 -23.04
N GLY A 700 16.36 -14.53 -22.89
CA GLY A 700 16.66 -15.89 -23.34
C GLY A 700 18.06 -16.04 -23.93
N PRO A 701 18.31 -17.09 -24.73
CA PRO A 701 19.61 -17.34 -25.33
C PRO A 701 19.99 -16.30 -26.40
N ASN A 702 21.29 -16.24 -26.72
CA ASN A 702 21.89 -15.22 -27.58
C ASN A 702 21.28 -15.11 -28.98
N ASP A 703 20.70 -16.18 -29.54
CA ASP A 703 20.01 -16.17 -30.84
C ASP A 703 18.72 -15.33 -30.81
N LYS A 704 17.98 -15.35 -29.68
CA LYS A 704 16.80 -14.49 -29.50
C LYS A 704 17.19 -13.03 -29.32
N ILE A 705 18.24 -12.78 -28.53
CA ILE A 705 18.82 -11.44 -28.37
C ILE A 705 19.25 -10.90 -29.74
N GLN A 706 19.93 -11.72 -30.54
CA GLN A 706 20.36 -11.33 -31.89
C GLN A 706 19.17 -10.98 -32.79
N ALA A 707 18.10 -11.76 -32.76
CA ALA A 707 16.91 -11.46 -33.55
C ALA A 707 16.25 -10.13 -33.15
N VAL A 708 16.25 -9.77 -31.86
CA VAL A 708 15.78 -8.45 -31.39
C VAL A 708 16.71 -7.35 -31.92
N ILE A 709 18.02 -7.52 -31.82
CA ILE A 709 19.02 -6.58 -32.34
C ILE A 709 18.85 -6.37 -33.85
N ASP A 710 18.73 -7.46 -34.61
CA ASP A 710 18.57 -7.45 -36.08
C ASP A 710 17.28 -6.75 -36.52
N ALA A 711 16.29 -6.62 -35.62
CA ALA A 711 15.08 -5.84 -35.86
C ALA A 711 15.30 -4.31 -35.82
N GLY A 712 16.50 -3.85 -35.45
CA GLY A 712 16.90 -2.43 -35.49
C GLY A 712 16.34 -1.59 -34.35
N VAL A 713 16.07 -2.20 -33.19
CA VAL A 713 15.38 -1.53 -32.06
C VAL A 713 16.32 -0.86 -31.05
N VAL A 714 17.62 -1.17 -31.09
CA VAL A 714 18.57 -0.83 -30.01
C VAL A 714 18.65 0.68 -29.76
N ARG A 715 19.00 1.47 -30.78
CA ARG A 715 19.11 2.92 -30.65
C ARG A 715 17.87 3.57 -30.05
N ARG A 716 16.69 3.17 -30.51
CA ARG A 716 15.43 3.72 -30.02
C ARG A 716 15.11 3.27 -28.60
N LEU A 717 15.47 2.04 -28.20
CA LEU A 717 15.35 1.61 -26.80
C LEU A 717 16.24 2.45 -25.87
N VAL A 718 17.46 2.78 -26.31
CA VAL A 718 18.38 3.65 -25.56
C VAL A 718 17.79 5.05 -25.39
N GLU A 719 17.21 5.64 -26.43
CA GLU A 719 16.49 6.93 -26.32
C GLU A 719 15.33 6.87 -25.32
N LEU A 720 14.58 5.76 -25.29
CA LEU A 720 13.44 5.57 -24.39
C LEU A 720 13.83 5.39 -22.91
N LEU A 721 15.12 5.17 -22.60
CA LEU A 721 15.61 5.14 -21.22
C LEU A 721 15.37 6.47 -20.50
N LEU A 722 15.42 7.59 -21.22
CA LEU A 722 15.16 8.93 -20.66
C LEU A 722 13.75 9.45 -20.95
N HIS A 723 12.82 8.57 -21.33
CA HIS A 723 11.42 8.93 -21.50
C HIS A 723 10.84 9.50 -20.18
N PRO A 724 10.02 10.57 -20.20
CA PRO A 724 9.50 11.20 -18.97
C PRO A 724 8.60 10.29 -18.14
N SER A 725 7.97 9.29 -18.77
CA SER A 725 7.13 8.32 -18.07
C SER A 725 7.90 7.07 -17.62
N PRO A 726 7.93 6.77 -16.30
CA PRO A 726 8.49 5.54 -15.76
C PRO A 726 7.85 4.25 -16.31
N SER A 727 6.60 4.33 -16.78
CA SER A 727 5.87 3.21 -17.37
C SER A 727 6.54 2.72 -18.66
N VAL A 728 7.17 3.62 -19.41
CA VAL A 728 7.95 3.33 -20.63
C VAL A 728 9.42 3.05 -20.29
N GLN A 729 10.03 3.83 -19.39
CA GLN A 729 11.44 3.65 -19.02
C GLN A 729 11.74 2.24 -18.51
N ARG A 730 10.87 1.70 -17.65
CA ARG A 730 11.08 0.38 -17.02
C ARG A 730 11.18 -0.77 -18.04
N PRO A 731 10.21 -1.00 -18.94
CA PRO A 731 10.33 -2.06 -19.93
C PRO A 731 11.41 -1.80 -20.98
N ALA A 732 11.70 -0.54 -21.34
CA ALA A 732 12.82 -0.20 -22.21
C ALA A 732 14.16 -0.61 -21.55
N LEU A 733 14.36 -0.25 -20.27
CA LEU A 733 15.53 -0.62 -19.47
C LEU A 733 15.65 -2.14 -19.29
N CYS A 734 14.53 -2.83 -19.06
CA CYS A 734 14.52 -4.30 -18.97
C CYS A 734 14.97 -4.94 -20.29
N THR A 735 14.54 -4.40 -21.44
CA THR A 735 14.97 -4.88 -22.77
C THR A 735 16.47 -4.65 -22.97
N VAL A 736 16.97 -3.46 -22.62
CA VAL A 736 18.41 -3.13 -22.68
C VAL A 736 19.22 -4.06 -21.77
N GLY A 737 18.77 -4.28 -20.54
CA GLY A 737 19.45 -5.18 -19.61
C GLY A 737 19.42 -6.64 -20.07
N ASN A 738 18.34 -7.10 -20.72
CA ASN A 738 18.30 -8.42 -21.35
C ASN A 738 19.32 -8.53 -22.50
N ILE A 739 19.42 -7.51 -23.36
CA ILE A 739 20.44 -7.47 -24.41
C ILE A 739 21.85 -7.52 -23.80
N ALA A 740 22.06 -6.84 -22.67
CA ALA A 740 23.33 -6.84 -21.94
C ALA A 740 23.74 -8.23 -21.40
N THR A 741 22.81 -9.19 -21.26
CA THR A 741 23.13 -10.58 -20.89
C THR A 741 23.71 -11.40 -22.05
N GLY A 742 23.76 -10.82 -23.25
CA GLY A 742 24.29 -11.46 -24.45
C GLY A 742 25.82 -11.59 -24.43
N ASN A 743 26.38 -11.95 -25.58
CA ASN A 743 27.84 -12.02 -25.74
C ASN A 743 28.48 -10.61 -25.87
N GLU A 744 29.81 -10.55 -25.81
CA GLU A 744 30.57 -9.30 -25.92
C GLU A 744 30.21 -8.47 -27.16
N THR A 745 29.96 -9.11 -28.32
CA THR A 745 29.58 -8.38 -29.55
C THR A 745 28.20 -7.74 -29.41
N GLN A 746 27.25 -8.43 -28.78
CA GLN A 746 25.90 -7.91 -28.52
C GLN A 746 25.92 -6.77 -27.50
N ASN A 747 26.74 -6.89 -26.45
CA ASN A 747 26.96 -5.82 -25.46
C ASN A 747 27.61 -4.59 -26.10
N GLN A 748 28.53 -4.79 -27.05
CA GLN A 748 29.17 -3.67 -27.74
C GLN A 748 28.17 -2.83 -28.55
N LEU A 749 27.10 -3.45 -29.08
CA LEU A 749 26.10 -2.72 -29.86
C LEU A 749 25.32 -1.72 -29.01
N ILE A 750 24.93 -2.07 -27.78
CA ILE A 750 24.26 -1.10 -26.88
C ILE A 750 25.22 0.00 -26.42
N ILE A 751 26.52 -0.30 -26.24
CA ILE A 751 27.54 0.70 -25.90
C ILE A 751 27.72 1.70 -27.05
N ASN A 752 27.81 1.20 -28.28
CA ASN A 752 27.95 2.04 -29.47
C ASN A 752 26.75 2.97 -29.71
N ASP A 753 25.58 2.62 -29.19
CA ASP A 753 24.34 3.43 -29.24
C ASP A 753 24.19 4.38 -28.04
N ASP A 754 25.27 4.67 -27.30
CA ASP A 754 25.34 5.58 -26.15
C ASP A 754 24.50 5.16 -24.93
N VAL A 755 24.42 3.86 -24.62
CA VAL A 755 23.65 3.41 -23.45
C VAL A 755 24.20 3.92 -22.10
N LEU A 756 25.52 4.13 -21.99
CA LEU A 756 26.20 4.40 -20.72
C LEU A 756 25.80 5.76 -20.09
N PRO A 757 25.79 6.91 -20.80
CA PRO A 757 25.27 8.16 -20.24
C PRO A 757 23.81 8.07 -19.77
N ASN A 758 22.99 7.28 -20.47
CA ASN A 758 21.60 7.07 -20.10
C ASN A 758 21.48 6.26 -18.81
N LEU A 759 22.24 5.18 -18.67
CA LEU A 759 22.30 4.39 -17.43
C LEU A 759 22.83 5.22 -16.25
N LEU A 760 23.83 6.07 -16.46
CA LEU A 760 24.33 7.00 -15.46
C LEU A 760 23.22 7.90 -14.91
N ALA A 761 22.42 8.52 -15.79
CA ALA A 761 21.29 9.35 -15.37
C ALA A 761 20.23 8.55 -14.58
N LEU A 762 20.02 7.28 -14.94
CA LEU A 762 19.06 6.40 -14.26
C LEU A 762 19.51 5.94 -12.88
N LEU A 763 20.82 5.92 -12.58
CA LEU A 763 21.32 5.65 -11.21
C LEU A 763 20.84 6.70 -10.20
N SER A 764 20.53 7.92 -10.65
CA SER A 764 19.96 8.99 -9.82
C SER A 764 18.43 9.09 -9.88
N SER A 765 17.75 8.11 -10.50
CA SER A 765 16.28 8.12 -10.61
C SER A 765 15.62 8.14 -9.22
N PRO A 766 14.54 8.90 -9.00
CA PRO A 766 13.79 8.86 -7.74
C PRO A 766 13.08 7.51 -7.51
N LYS A 767 12.97 6.66 -8.54
CA LYS A 767 12.29 5.35 -8.46
C LYS A 767 13.30 4.24 -8.18
N THR A 768 13.22 3.62 -7.00
CA THR A 768 14.08 2.49 -6.58
C THR A 768 14.14 1.36 -7.61
N LYS A 769 13.00 1.00 -8.21
CA LYS A 769 12.94 -0.07 -9.24
C LYS A 769 13.77 0.27 -10.49
N ILE A 770 13.84 1.54 -10.88
CA ILE A 770 14.64 1.98 -12.03
C ILE A 770 16.12 1.93 -11.67
N ARG A 771 16.52 2.46 -10.50
CA ARG A 771 17.91 2.38 -10.04
C ARG A 771 18.42 0.94 -9.97
N ARG A 772 17.61 0.03 -9.41
CA ARG A 772 17.94 -1.40 -9.32
C ARG A 772 18.15 -2.03 -10.70
N GLU A 773 17.22 -1.84 -11.63
CA GLU A 773 17.35 -2.38 -13.00
C GLU A 773 18.52 -1.75 -13.77
N ALA A 774 18.85 -0.48 -13.51
CA ALA A 774 20.02 0.17 -14.11
C ALA A 774 21.33 -0.44 -13.58
N CYS A 775 21.42 -0.70 -12.27
CA CYS A 775 22.56 -1.44 -11.70
C CYS A 775 22.66 -2.86 -12.28
N TRP A 776 21.53 -3.55 -12.45
CA TRP A 776 21.50 -4.88 -13.07
C TRP A 776 21.95 -4.86 -14.54
N ALA A 777 21.52 -3.88 -15.34
CA ALA A 777 22.01 -3.72 -16.70
C ALA A 777 23.52 -3.43 -16.74
N LEU A 778 24.00 -2.56 -15.84
CA LEU A 778 25.43 -2.26 -15.71
C LEU A 778 26.25 -3.46 -15.25
N SER A 779 25.72 -4.33 -14.39
CA SER A 779 26.45 -5.52 -13.94
C SER A 779 26.69 -6.50 -15.08
N ASN A 780 25.74 -6.63 -16.00
CA ASN A 780 25.90 -7.44 -17.21
C ASN A 780 26.87 -6.81 -18.22
N ILE A 781 26.88 -5.48 -18.37
CA ILE A 781 27.88 -4.78 -19.20
C ILE A 781 29.29 -4.95 -18.63
N LEU A 782 29.44 -4.82 -17.30
CA LEU A 782 30.71 -4.97 -16.60
C LEU A 782 31.21 -6.42 -16.52
N ALA A 783 30.39 -7.41 -16.87
CA ALA A 783 30.82 -8.79 -17.09
C ALA A 783 31.48 -9.00 -18.47
N GLY A 784 31.56 -7.95 -19.28
CA GLY A 784 32.21 -7.95 -20.59
C GLY A 784 33.74 -7.91 -20.55
N ASN A 785 34.35 -7.60 -21.69
CA ASN A 785 35.80 -7.53 -21.82
C ASN A 785 36.40 -6.22 -21.27
N GLN A 786 37.73 -6.13 -21.24
CA GLN A 786 38.44 -4.97 -20.70
C GLN A 786 38.10 -3.64 -21.38
N GLU A 787 37.79 -3.64 -22.69
CA GLU A 787 37.40 -2.43 -23.42
C GLU A 787 36.01 -1.95 -22.97
N GLN A 788 35.10 -2.88 -22.71
CA GLN A 788 33.74 -2.58 -22.22
C GLN A 788 33.77 -2.06 -20.78
N ILE A 789 34.60 -2.67 -19.93
CA ILE A 789 34.86 -2.16 -18.58
C ILE A 789 35.47 -0.76 -18.64
N GLN A 790 36.42 -0.53 -19.55
CA GLN A 790 37.03 0.77 -19.75
C GLN A 790 36.00 1.83 -20.17
N ALA A 791 35.06 1.49 -21.05
CA ALA A 791 33.99 2.40 -21.47
C ALA A 791 33.10 2.83 -20.29
N VAL A 792 32.80 1.92 -19.35
CA VAL A 792 32.03 2.24 -18.13
C VAL A 792 32.81 3.17 -17.20
N ILE A 793 34.12 2.94 -17.04
CA ILE A 793 35.03 3.81 -16.27
C ILE A 793 35.06 5.22 -16.86
N GLU A 794 35.26 5.34 -18.16
CA GLU A 794 35.35 6.62 -18.88
C GLU A 794 34.01 7.38 -18.90
N SER A 795 32.89 6.66 -18.76
CA SER A 795 31.55 7.24 -18.60
C SER A 795 31.25 7.75 -17.18
N ASN A 796 32.22 7.68 -16.25
CA ASN A 796 32.09 8.15 -14.87
C ASN A 796 30.94 7.48 -14.08
N ILE A 797 30.68 6.20 -14.36
CA ILE A 797 29.60 5.42 -13.71
C ILE A 797 30.05 4.82 -12.38
N ILE A 798 31.35 4.49 -12.24
CA ILE A 798 31.89 3.81 -11.06
C ILE A 798 31.63 4.58 -9.75
N PRO A 799 31.86 5.90 -9.64
CA PRO A 799 31.65 6.59 -8.37
C PRO A 799 30.16 6.59 -7.91
N PRO A 800 29.17 6.92 -8.77
CA PRO A 800 27.75 6.77 -8.41
C PRO A 800 27.35 5.32 -8.07
N LEU A 801 27.91 4.33 -8.77
CA LEU A 801 27.65 2.92 -8.50
C LEU A 801 28.17 2.50 -7.12
N ILE A 802 29.36 2.95 -6.72
CA ILE A 802 29.91 2.73 -5.38
C ILE A 802 29.10 3.50 -4.32
N GLN A 803 28.65 4.72 -4.61
CA GLN A 803 27.76 5.45 -3.71
C GLN A 803 26.46 4.68 -3.43
N LEU A 804 25.88 4.06 -4.47
CA LEU A 804 24.71 3.19 -4.32
C LEU A 804 25.04 1.87 -3.59
N LEU A 805 26.24 1.32 -3.76
CA LEU A 805 26.71 0.16 -3.02
C LEU A 805 26.86 0.44 -1.51
N THR A 806 27.27 1.66 -1.15
CA THR A 806 27.44 2.10 0.24
C THR A 806 26.10 2.48 0.87
N ASN A 807 25.34 3.36 0.22
CA ASN A 807 24.21 4.07 0.83
C ASN A 807 22.84 3.67 0.26
N GLY A 808 22.81 2.79 -0.74
CA GLY A 808 21.57 2.36 -1.38
C GLY A 808 20.71 1.45 -0.52
N GLU A 809 19.45 1.29 -0.92
CA GLU A 809 18.58 0.23 -0.38
C GLU A 809 19.19 -1.15 -0.67
N PHE A 810 18.92 -2.14 0.20
CA PHE A 810 19.54 -3.47 0.10
C PHE A 810 19.47 -4.07 -1.32
N GLU A 811 18.29 -4.05 -1.96
CA GLU A 811 18.11 -4.57 -3.32
C GLU A 811 18.96 -3.87 -4.39
N ILE A 812 19.28 -2.57 -4.22
CA ILE A 812 20.17 -1.83 -5.13
C ILE A 812 21.63 -2.16 -4.82
N ARG A 813 21.99 -2.24 -3.54
CA ARG A 813 23.34 -2.61 -3.10
C ARG A 813 23.76 -3.96 -3.64
N LYS A 814 22.85 -4.94 -3.68
CA LYS A 814 23.10 -6.25 -4.29
C LYS A 814 23.54 -6.12 -5.74
N GLU A 815 22.76 -5.44 -6.58
CA GLU A 815 23.08 -5.28 -8.01
C GLU A 815 24.35 -4.45 -8.23
N ALA A 816 24.58 -3.42 -7.41
CA ALA A 816 25.82 -2.64 -7.45
C ALA A 816 27.04 -3.48 -7.05
N ALA A 817 26.89 -4.41 -6.10
CA ALA A 817 27.94 -5.34 -5.71
C ALA A 817 28.29 -6.30 -6.85
N TRP A 818 27.27 -6.89 -7.49
CA TRP A 818 27.46 -7.71 -8.70
C TRP A 818 28.23 -6.95 -9.78
N ALA A 819 27.87 -5.68 -10.01
CA ALA A 819 28.52 -4.85 -11.01
C ALA A 819 30.02 -4.61 -10.71
N ILE A 820 30.36 -4.26 -9.47
CA ILE A 820 31.77 -4.04 -9.08
C ILE A 820 32.56 -5.35 -9.08
N SER A 821 31.99 -6.45 -8.59
CA SER A 821 32.63 -7.77 -8.64
C SER A 821 32.91 -8.21 -10.08
N ASN A 822 31.95 -8.08 -10.99
CA ASN A 822 32.13 -8.41 -12.40
C ASN A 822 33.26 -7.58 -13.05
N ALA A 823 33.29 -6.27 -12.76
CA ALA A 823 34.35 -5.38 -13.23
C ALA A 823 35.75 -5.82 -12.75
N SER A 824 35.85 -6.34 -11.52
CA SER A 824 37.11 -6.86 -10.99
C SER A 824 37.54 -8.19 -11.60
N SER A 825 36.58 -9.02 -12.02
CA SER A 825 36.85 -10.32 -12.65
C SER A 825 37.35 -10.19 -14.09
N GLY A 826 36.81 -9.24 -14.87
CA GLY A 826 37.22 -9.01 -16.26
C GLY A 826 38.32 -7.94 -16.44
N GLY A 827 38.54 -7.10 -15.43
CA GLY A 827 39.42 -5.93 -15.51
C GLY A 827 40.92 -6.27 -15.42
N ASN A 828 41.76 -5.41 -15.98
CA ASN A 828 43.21 -5.45 -15.76
C ASN A 828 43.62 -4.76 -14.45
N SER A 829 44.89 -4.91 -14.06
CA SER A 829 45.40 -4.39 -12.79
C SER A 829 45.23 -2.86 -12.65
N GLN A 830 45.29 -2.08 -13.75
CA GLN A 830 45.03 -0.63 -13.70
C GLN A 830 43.55 -0.32 -13.44
N GLN A 831 42.63 -1.04 -14.09
CA GLN A 831 41.19 -0.88 -13.91
C GLN A 831 40.77 -1.26 -12.48
N ILE A 832 41.29 -2.37 -11.95
CA ILE A 832 41.04 -2.80 -10.57
C ILE A 832 41.53 -1.74 -9.58
N LYS A 833 42.74 -1.20 -9.79
CA LYS A 833 43.27 -0.09 -8.97
C LYS A 833 42.37 1.13 -8.99
N PHE A 834 41.80 1.47 -10.15
CA PHE A 834 40.83 2.56 -10.24
C PHE A 834 39.59 2.28 -9.38
N LEU A 835 39.01 1.07 -9.43
CA LEU A 835 37.87 0.70 -8.56
C LEU A 835 38.21 0.88 -7.07
N VAL A 836 39.41 0.44 -6.66
CA VAL A 836 39.88 0.58 -5.28
C VAL A 836 40.06 2.05 -4.89
N GLN A 837 40.63 2.88 -5.76
CA GLN A 837 40.79 4.33 -5.54
C GLN A 837 39.44 5.03 -5.37
N GLN A 838 38.37 4.52 -5.99
CA GLN A 838 37.00 5.01 -5.80
C GLN A 838 36.33 4.50 -4.51
N GLY A 839 37.02 3.68 -3.70
CA GLY A 839 36.56 3.27 -2.37
C GLY A 839 35.64 2.04 -2.35
N CYS A 840 35.77 1.10 -3.31
CA CYS A 840 34.89 -0.06 -3.38
C CYS A 840 35.09 -1.11 -2.29
N ILE A 841 36.25 -1.14 -1.60
CA ILE A 841 36.63 -2.22 -0.68
C ILE A 841 35.69 -2.30 0.54
N ARG A 842 35.52 -1.20 1.29
CA ARG A 842 34.71 -1.19 2.52
C ARG A 842 33.25 -1.61 2.23
N PRO A 843 32.57 -1.06 1.21
CA PRO A 843 31.20 -1.46 0.89
C PRO A 843 31.05 -2.94 0.46
N LEU A 844 32.04 -3.50 -0.25
CA LEU A 844 32.07 -4.93 -0.60
C LEU A 844 32.24 -5.79 0.67
N CYS A 845 33.19 -5.44 1.55
CA CYS A 845 33.40 -6.13 2.82
C CYS A 845 32.17 -6.10 3.72
N ASP A 846 31.46 -4.97 3.79
CA ASP A 846 30.26 -4.85 4.63
C ASP A 846 29.11 -5.77 4.18
N LEU A 847 29.03 -6.07 2.88
CA LEU A 847 28.03 -7.00 2.33
C LEU A 847 28.40 -8.48 2.51
N LEU A 848 29.60 -8.84 2.97
CA LEU A 848 29.95 -10.23 3.32
C LEU A 848 29.10 -10.79 4.47
N THR A 849 28.41 -9.92 5.22
CA THR A 849 27.59 -10.32 6.37
C THR A 849 26.21 -10.87 6.01
N VAL A 850 25.77 -10.72 4.75
CA VAL A 850 24.41 -11.00 4.28
C VAL A 850 24.14 -12.50 4.09
N ASN A 851 22.89 -12.91 4.32
CA ASN A 851 22.46 -14.31 4.14
C ASN A 851 22.03 -14.59 2.69
N ASP A 852 22.94 -14.39 1.73
CA ASP A 852 22.76 -14.75 0.32
C ASP A 852 24.05 -15.41 -0.21
N PRO A 853 24.11 -16.76 -0.25
CA PRO A 853 25.34 -17.47 -0.63
C PRO A 853 25.89 -17.08 -2.00
N LYS A 854 25.01 -16.84 -2.99
CA LYS A 854 25.46 -16.49 -4.35
C LYS A 854 26.14 -15.12 -4.38
N LEU A 855 25.55 -14.16 -3.68
CA LEU A 855 26.13 -12.84 -3.56
C LEU A 855 27.45 -12.89 -2.77
N VAL A 856 27.50 -13.64 -1.67
CA VAL A 856 28.73 -13.79 -0.86
C VAL A 856 29.86 -14.42 -1.68
N THR A 857 29.61 -15.49 -2.43
CA THR A 857 30.61 -16.08 -3.34
C THR A 857 31.15 -15.03 -4.32
N THR A 858 30.26 -14.26 -4.94
CA THR A 858 30.63 -13.20 -5.91
C THR A 858 31.43 -12.06 -5.27
N LEU A 859 31.12 -11.71 -4.03
CA LEU A 859 31.87 -10.70 -3.26
C LEU A 859 33.27 -11.21 -2.91
N LEU A 860 33.40 -12.48 -2.51
CA LEU A 860 34.69 -13.12 -2.22
C LEU A 860 35.55 -13.20 -3.47
N GLU A 861 34.99 -13.62 -4.60
CA GLU A 861 35.68 -13.60 -5.91
C GLU A 861 36.15 -12.19 -6.26
N GLY A 862 35.30 -11.17 -6.07
CA GLY A 862 35.68 -9.79 -6.33
C GLY A 862 36.82 -9.29 -5.44
N LEU A 863 36.78 -9.60 -4.14
CA LEU A 863 37.86 -9.26 -3.20
C LEU A 863 39.15 -10.03 -3.50
N GLU A 864 39.05 -11.29 -3.90
CA GLU A 864 40.20 -12.09 -4.33
C GLU A 864 40.88 -11.50 -5.58
N ASN A 865 40.10 -11.05 -6.57
CA ASN A 865 40.65 -10.39 -7.75
C ASN A 865 41.37 -9.08 -7.40
N ILE A 866 40.82 -8.31 -6.45
CA ILE A 866 41.48 -7.13 -5.89
C ILE A 866 42.81 -7.49 -5.20
N LEU A 867 42.83 -8.58 -4.41
CA LEU A 867 44.04 -9.07 -3.75
C LEU A 867 45.11 -9.54 -4.75
N LYS A 868 44.71 -10.25 -5.81
CA LYS A 868 45.60 -10.68 -6.90
C LYS A 868 46.28 -9.50 -7.58
N ALA A 869 45.53 -8.45 -7.92
CA ALA A 869 46.08 -7.24 -8.52
C ALA A 869 47.07 -6.52 -7.58
N GLY A 870 46.80 -6.52 -6.26
CA GLY A 870 47.72 -6.00 -5.25
C GLY A 870 49.01 -6.81 -5.12
N GLU A 871 48.93 -8.14 -5.30
CA GLU A 871 50.07 -9.05 -5.22
C GLU A 871 51.00 -8.89 -6.43
N GLU A 872 50.45 -8.73 -7.62
CA GLU A 872 51.22 -8.40 -8.83
C GLU A 872 52.02 -7.10 -8.66
N GLU A 873 51.41 -6.07 -8.05
CA GLU A 873 52.08 -4.80 -7.76
C GLU A 873 53.16 -4.94 -6.68
N ALA A 874 52.85 -5.64 -5.59
CA ALA A 874 53.80 -5.90 -4.51
C ALA A 874 55.07 -6.59 -5.04
N ASN A 875 54.91 -7.60 -5.89
CA ASN A 875 56.00 -8.30 -6.57
C ASN A 875 56.79 -7.40 -7.52
N ALA A 876 56.14 -6.48 -8.23
CA ALA A 876 56.80 -5.53 -9.12
C ALA A 876 57.59 -4.44 -8.37
N SER A 877 57.11 -3.99 -7.20
CA SER A 877 57.75 -2.93 -6.40
C SER A 877 58.62 -3.44 -5.24
N ASN A 878 58.72 -4.76 -5.04
CA ASN A 878 59.33 -5.40 -3.88
C ASN A 878 58.79 -4.84 -2.54
N GLY A 879 57.47 -4.70 -2.47
CA GLY A 879 56.74 -4.07 -1.37
C GLY A 879 55.67 -4.99 -0.77
N GLN A 880 54.85 -4.46 0.15
CA GLN A 880 53.70 -5.18 0.72
C GLN A 880 52.45 -4.97 -0.13
N ASN A 881 51.59 -6.00 -0.22
CA ASN A 881 50.29 -5.94 -0.87
C ASN A 881 49.38 -4.90 -0.18
N GLN A 882 49.28 -3.71 -0.78
CA GLN A 882 48.49 -2.60 -0.23
C GLN A 882 46.98 -2.91 -0.20
N MET A 883 46.50 -3.76 -1.11
CA MET A 883 45.09 -4.14 -1.17
C MET A 883 44.70 -5.00 0.04
N ALA A 884 45.60 -5.89 0.49
CA ALA A 884 45.41 -6.67 1.71
C ALA A 884 45.36 -5.79 2.97
N VAL A 885 46.16 -4.71 3.01
CA VAL A 885 46.12 -3.71 4.10
C VAL A 885 44.75 -3.02 4.13
N LEU A 886 44.28 -2.51 2.99
CA LEU A 886 42.98 -1.84 2.89
C LEU A 886 41.80 -2.75 3.25
N ILE A 887 41.84 -4.03 2.86
CA ILE A 887 40.83 -5.02 3.25
C ILE A 887 40.86 -5.27 4.77
N SER A 888 42.04 -5.29 5.38
CA SER A 888 42.17 -5.44 6.84
C SER A 888 41.62 -4.23 7.59
N GLU A 889 41.94 -3.01 7.14
CA GLU A 889 41.40 -1.75 7.68
C GLU A 889 39.87 -1.64 7.50
N ALA A 890 39.34 -2.27 6.45
CA ALA A 890 37.90 -2.40 6.20
C ALA A 890 37.18 -3.46 7.06
N GLU A 891 37.90 -4.08 8.02
CA GLU A 891 37.46 -5.26 8.79
C GLU A 891 37.06 -6.45 7.91
N GLY A 892 37.54 -6.47 6.66
CA GLY A 892 37.23 -7.52 5.68
C GLY A 892 37.81 -8.87 6.09
N LEU A 893 39.07 -8.90 6.57
CA LEU A 893 39.70 -10.14 7.05
C LEU A 893 38.89 -10.80 8.15
N LYS A 894 38.47 -10.03 9.16
CA LYS A 894 37.61 -10.52 10.25
C LYS A 894 36.27 -11.04 9.73
N LYS A 895 35.64 -10.35 8.78
CA LYS A 895 34.36 -10.78 8.17
C LYS A 895 34.52 -12.07 7.36
N ILE A 896 35.67 -12.29 6.71
CA ILE A 896 36.02 -13.54 6.02
C ILE A 896 36.23 -14.67 7.03
N GLU A 897 36.90 -14.41 8.16
CA GLU A 897 37.05 -15.36 9.27
C GLU A 897 35.71 -15.77 9.89
N ASP A 898 34.81 -14.80 10.11
CA ASP A 898 33.47 -15.04 10.64
C ASP A 898 32.61 -15.82 9.63
N LEU A 899 32.77 -15.56 8.33
CA LEU A 899 32.12 -16.31 7.26
C LEU A 899 32.53 -17.78 7.25
N ARG A 900 33.81 -18.08 7.45
CA ARG A 900 34.33 -19.47 7.54
C ARG A 900 33.52 -20.31 8.54
N GLN A 901 33.09 -19.75 9.66
CA GLN A 901 32.41 -20.52 10.72
C GLN A 901 30.94 -20.83 10.42
N ARG A 902 30.32 -20.16 9.45
CA ARG A 902 28.86 -20.17 9.23
C ARG A 902 28.41 -20.52 7.80
N SER A 903 29.34 -20.88 6.92
CA SER A 903 29.09 -21.05 5.48
C SER A 903 29.07 -22.50 5.02
N ASN A 904 28.61 -22.75 3.80
CA ASN A 904 28.68 -24.05 3.13
C ASN A 904 30.12 -24.34 2.64
N ASP A 905 30.38 -25.60 2.26
CA ASP A 905 31.72 -26.11 1.89
C ASP A 905 32.42 -25.21 0.85
N ASP A 906 31.72 -24.79 -0.22
CA ASP A 906 32.31 -23.95 -1.28
C ASP A 906 32.79 -22.56 -0.77
N ILE A 907 31.99 -21.90 0.08
CA ILE A 907 32.36 -20.59 0.63
C ILE A 907 33.45 -20.75 1.69
N TYR A 908 33.41 -21.84 2.46
CA TYR A 908 34.42 -22.18 3.45
C TYR A 908 35.80 -22.35 2.79
N GLU A 909 35.89 -23.19 1.75
CA GLU A 909 37.13 -23.41 1.00
C GLU A 909 37.66 -22.10 0.42
N LYS A 910 36.77 -21.26 -0.13
CA LYS A 910 37.15 -19.96 -0.70
C LYS A 910 37.70 -18.99 0.35
N CYS A 911 37.10 -18.96 1.54
CA CYS A 911 37.59 -18.12 2.64
C CYS A 911 38.99 -18.57 3.09
N ILE A 912 39.24 -19.87 3.20
CA ILE A 912 40.56 -20.40 3.56
C ILE A 912 41.60 -20.06 2.51
N GLU A 913 41.30 -20.30 1.23
CA GLU A 913 42.19 -19.99 0.12
C GLU A 913 42.64 -18.52 0.17
N ILE A 914 41.70 -17.59 0.36
CA ILE A 914 41.99 -16.16 0.47
C ILE A 914 42.87 -15.85 1.69
N MET A 915 42.55 -16.42 2.85
CA MET A 915 43.26 -16.16 4.10
C MET A 915 44.71 -16.69 4.08
N GLU A 916 44.92 -17.91 3.61
CA GLU A 916 46.24 -18.54 3.55
C GLU A 916 47.13 -17.82 2.53
N THR A 917 46.57 -17.50 1.36
CA THR A 917 47.33 -16.94 0.24
C THR A 917 47.74 -15.48 0.49
N TYR A 918 46.84 -14.65 1.03
CA TYR A 918 47.07 -13.19 1.08
C TYR A 918 47.33 -12.65 2.48
N PHE A 919 46.96 -13.37 3.54
CA PHE A 919 47.09 -12.91 4.93
C PHE A 919 48.01 -13.79 5.79
N GLY A 920 48.48 -14.93 5.27
CA GLY A 920 49.46 -15.79 5.94
C GLY A 920 48.93 -16.50 7.20
N VAL A 921 47.60 -16.59 7.34
CA VAL A 921 46.96 -17.31 8.45
C VAL A 921 47.02 -18.81 8.13
N LYS A 922 47.89 -19.55 8.82
CA LYS A 922 48.04 -21.01 8.66
C LYS A 922 47.14 -21.76 9.64
N GLU A 923 46.61 -22.91 9.21
CA GLU A 923 45.86 -23.84 10.06
C GLU A 923 46.72 -24.29 11.27
N GLU A 924 46.21 -24.13 12.50
CA GLU A 924 46.74 -24.88 13.65
C GLU A 924 46.13 -26.28 13.60
N GLU A 925 46.94 -27.31 13.31
CA GLU A 925 46.53 -28.71 13.39
C GLU A 925 46.00 -29.02 14.81
N GLU A 926 44.69 -29.20 14.97
CA GLU A 926 44.13 -29.76 16.20
C GLU A 926 44.66 -31.20 16.37
N THR A 927 45.61 -31.36 17.28
CA THR A 927 46.15 -32.65 17.69
C THR A 927 45.04 -33.55 18.23
N ASN A 928 44.64 -34.51 17.40
CA ASN A 928 43.87 -35.69 17.77
C ASN A 928 44.66 -36.54 18.78
N SER A 929 44.50 -36.28 20.07
CA SER A 929 44.86 -37.25 21.12
C SER A 929 43.72 -37.39 22.09
N LEU A 930 42.89 -38.42 21.88
CA LEU A 930 42.44 -39.39 22.88
C LEU A 930 41.29 -40.23 22.29
N ALA A 931 41.64 -41.36 21.68
CA ALA A 931 40.86 -42.57 21.83
C ALA A 931 41.66 -43.53 22.73
N PRO A 932 40.99 -44.32 23.59
CA PRO A 932 40.73 -45.66 23.10
C PRO A 932 39.33 -46.18 23.43
N ASN A 933 38.77 -46.86 22.43
CA ASN A 933 37.95 -48.06 22.51
C ASN A 933 36.85 -48.13 23.59
N THR A 934 35.60 -48.16 23.14
CA THR A 934 34.75 -49.36 23.33
C THR A 934 33.62 -49.38 22.31
N ARG A 935 33.50 -50.50 21.60
CA ARG A 935 32.40 -50.85 20.71
C ARG A 935 31.29 -51.57 21.51
N GLU A 936 30.05 -51.29 21.10
CA GLU A 936 28.78 -52.05 21.28
C GLU A 936 28.01 -51.98 22.62
N PRO A 937 26.68 -52.23 22.62
CA PRO A 937 25.64 -51.77 21.67
C PRO A 937 24.37 -51.21 22.38
N ARG A 938 23.52 -50.53 21.60
CA ARG A 938 22.18 -50.07 22.00
C ARG A 938 21.30 -51.20 22.53
N SER A 939 20.67 -51.00 23.69
CA SER A 939 19.40 -51.63 24.06
C SER A 939 18.50 -50.69 24.88
N ALA A 940 17.27 -50.54 24.37
CA ALA A 940 16.01 -50.19 25.04
C ALA A 940 15.94 -49.02 26.04
N LEU A 941 15.37 -47.89 25.60
CA LEU A 941 14.01 -47.44 25.96
C LEU A 941 13.61 -46.20 25.15
#